data_AF-A0A928G9T7-F1
#
_entry.id   AF-A0A928G9T7-F1
#
_cell.length_a   1.000
_cell.length_b   1.000
_cell.length_c   1.000
_cell.angle_alpha   90.00
_cell.angle_beta   90.00
_cell.angle_gamma   90.00
#
_symmetry.space_group_name_H-M   'P 1'
#
loop_
_entity.id
_entity.type
_entity.pdbx_description
1 polymer ?
#
loop_
_entity_poly.entity_id
_entity_poly.type
_entity_poly.pdbx_seq_one_letter_code
_entity_poly.pdbx_strand_id
1 'polypeptide(L)'
;MKYYTRILFLAAAFAGLASCAMEEVKEFPVEKPEYLENYEYLKEYDVLKNYVNREASPDFKLGAGVTASEFVKHGQEYLMAISNFDEITPGNAMKHSSVVGNNGKMNFDAITTFVEEAEKAGITVYGHTLAWHSQQNNKFLNTLIADRVDPDYTPELVPVEKLIDRTCIEVVSQDMVSAAWDTQFWIMCPTEFKEGDAWEVSMDIYALTEASPGTQTHRATPGDYLHWAAIGNPSFKTEWTTWTNSGTVDAAAAGGYSIAFNLNDLATGNTWYFDNISFKLNGVEQVVNGSCDDPEATASFFAKEYPAPNPSPARIVSKYKKIEMVEVPKTQDIQRTCVVVESQDMVSAAWDTQFWLYFPDTPMKEGDSWEVSMEVRADKEASAGTQTHVGPGGYIHWAAIGTVNFTTEWETYTASGKVEAAMNTGDAIAFNLNDFQNANKYYFDNISFKLNGVEVIANGNCDDPNGTANFVAKEYPAGAGSAARIIDHYTIELPGGNTPQTPEEKKDTLTKAMDAWIKGMMEATKGKVVAWDAVNEAISGVDANGDGRYDLQSAENGDPAANFYWQDYLGSEDYVRLVFTKARQYFKEFGGNPADLKLFINDYNLESWWDGNAKLKSLLKWIEIWEADGETKIDGIGTQMHVSYILNEADQKKQEDAIVEMFKLLAQSGKLVKISELDMGIVENAFGAGIAATAVTEEQHHKMAEFYKFIITKYFELIPAAQQYGITQWCTSDPGGSLGTGWRGGEPVGLWDVNYGRKHTYAGFADGLQGK
;
A
#
# COMPACT_ATOMS: atom_id res chain seq x y z
N MET A 1 64.20 73.73 -26.11
CA MET A 1 64.14 73.30 -27.52
C MET A 1 63.24 72.07 -27.62
N LYS A 2 61.90 72.11 -27.59
CA LYS A 2 60.91 72.84 -28.39
C LYS A 2 60.92 72.60 -29.91
N TYR A 3 61.76 71.69 -30.42
CA TYR A 3 61.71 71.24 -31.83
C TYR A 3 61.90 69.73 -32.06
N TYR A 4 61.98 68.89 -31.01
CA TYR A 4 62.07 67.42 -31.17
C TYR A 4 60.75 66.67 -30.89
N THR A 5 59.78 67.28 -30.22
CA THR A 5 58.50 66.63 -29.89
C THR A 5 57.49 66.63 -31.05
N ARG A 6 57.68 67.43 -32.10
CA ARG A 6 56.80 67.43 -33.29
C ARG A 6 57.23 66.44 -34.38
N ILE A 7 58.48 65.98 -34.38
CA ILE A 7 58.97 65.03 -35.40
C ILE A 7 58.63 63.57 -35.02
N LEU A 8 58.57 63.25 -33.73
CA LEU A 8 58.14 61.92 -33.27
C LEU A 8 56.63 61.67 -33.43
N PHE A 9 55.79 62.72 -33.36
CA PHE A 9 54.36 62.58 -33.64
C PHE A 9 54.02 62.48 -35.14
N LEU A 10 54.85 63.05 -36.03
CA LEU A 10 54.66 62.89 -37.49
C LEU A 10 55.18 61.56 -38.03
N ALA A 11 56.21 60.95 -37.41
CA ALA A 11 56.67 59.61 -37.77
C ALA A 11 55.71 58.50 -37.27
N ALA A 12 55.05 58.69 -36.11
CA ALA A 12 54.03 57.76 -35.62
C ALA A 12 52.69 57.89 -36.37
N ALA A 13 52.37 59.07 -36.94
CA ALA A 13 51.14 59.28 -37.70
C ALA A 13 51.22 58.75 -39.15
N PHE A 14 52.41 58.61 -39.74
CA PHE A 14 52.57 58.06 -41.09
C PHE A 14 52.82 56.54 -41.14
N ALA A 15 53.15 55.90 -40.02
CA ALA A 15 53.19 54.44 -39.93
C ALA A 15 51.80 53.80 -39.77
N GLY A 16 50.75 54.61 -39.53
CA GLY A 16 49.36 54.16 -39.42
C GLY A 16 48.53 54.23 -40.71
N LEU A 17 49.10 54.69 -41.84
CA LEU A 17 48.35 54.91 -43.09
C LEU A 17 48.90 54.16 -44.31
N ALA A 18 49.81 53.20 -44.12
CA ALA A 18 50.30 52.33 -45.19
C ALA A 18 50.52 50.89 -44.69
N SER A 19 49.46 50.29 -44.17
CA SER A 19 49.33 48.83 -44.07
C SER A 19 47.89 48.41 -44.34
N CYS A 20 47.32 48.92 -45.44
CA CYS A 20 46.32 48.18 -46.19
C CYS A 20 47.04 47.30 -47.21
N ALA A 21 47.69 46.24 -46.73
CA ALA A 21 47.41 44.97 -47.37
C ALA A 21 46.26 44.40 -46.55
N MET A 22 45.05 44.74 -46.98
CA MET A 22 43.84 44.04 -46.56
C MET A 22 44.09 42.61 -47.06
N GLU A 23 44.60 41.74 -46.19
CA GLU A 23 44.43 40.32 -46.39
C GLU A 23 42.92 40.17 -46.49
N GLU A 24 42.44 39.79 -47.68
CA GLU A 24 41.04 39.40 -47.85
C GLU A 24 40.73 38.48 -46.68
N VAL A 25 39.94 38.97 -45.73
CA VAL A 25 39.16 38.07 -44.90
C VAL A 25 38.37 37.34 -45.95
N LYS A 26 38.81 36.13 -46.30
CA LYS A 26 37.94 35.18 -46.98
C LYS A 26 36.71 35.17 -46.11
N GLU A 27 35.65 35.82 -46.59
CA GLU A 27 34.32 35.51 -46.14
C GLU A 27 34.25 34.00 -46.32
N PHE A 28 34.35 33.28 -45.21
CA PHE A 28 33.83 31.94 -45.17
C PHE A 28 32.33 32.21 -45.15
N PRO A 29 31.59 32.04 -46.27
CA PRO A 29 30.14 32.04 -46.19
C PRO A 29 29.81 30.85 -45.29
N VAL A 30 29.62 31.12 -44.01
CA VAL A 30 28.93 30.19 -43.14
C VAL A 30 27.49 30.33 -43.59
N GLU A 31 27.07 29.48 -44.53
CA GLU A 31 25.65 29.33 -44.81
C GLU A 31 24.97 29.03 -43.47
N LYS A 32 24.08 29.95 -43.08
CA LYS A 32 22.81 29.62 -42.47
C LYS A 32 22.55 28.13 -42.30
N PRO A 33 22.79 27.46 -41.17
CA PRO A 33 22.32 26.08 -41.04
C PRO A 33 20.81 26.05 -41.34
N GLU A 34 20.40 25.17 -42.25
CA GLU A 34 19.01 25.05 -42.75
C GLU A 34 17.99 24.95 -41.61
N TYR A 35 18.37 24.28 -40.51
CA TYR A 35 17.54 24.18 -39.29
C TYR A 35 17.21 25.54 -38.65
N LEU A 36 18.09 26.55 -38.73
CA LEU A 36 17.81 27.88 -38.19
C LEU A 36 16.93 28.70 -39.12
N GLU A 37 16.80 28.36 -40.40
CA GLU A 37 15.95 29.08 -41.37
C GLU A 37 14.48 28.67 -41.20
N ASN A 38 14.23 27.36 -41.01
CA ASN A 38 12.88 26.81 -40.83
C ASN A 38 12.13 27.39 -39.62
N TYR A 39 12.81 27.85 -38.57
CA TYR A 39 12.19 28.32 -37.32
C TYR A 39 12.21 29.85 -37.16
N GLU A 40 12.83 30.63 -38.06
CA GLU A 40 12.92 32.09 -37.85
C GLU A 40 11.59 32.79 -37.86
N TYR A 41 10.66 32.33 -38.70
CA TYR A 41 9.35 32.93 -38.82
C TYR A 41 8.56 32.88 -37.50
N LEU A 42 8.89 31.95 -36.59
CA LEU A 42 8.28 31.85 -35.26
C LEU A 42 8.62 33.05 -34.35
N LYS A 43 9.65 33.83 -34.69
CA LYS A 43 9.97 35.09 -34.00
C LYS A 43 8.93 36.18 -34.28
N GLU A 44 8.22 36.10 -35.40
CA GLU A 44 7.17 37.05 -35.77
C GLU A 44 5.85 36.78 -35.03
N TYR A 45 5.70 35.60 -34.42
CA TYR A 45 4.53 35.32 -33.59
C TYR A 45 4.63 36.04 -32.23
N ASP A 46 3.52 36.59 -31.77
CA ASP A 46 3.39 37.19 -30.44
C ASP A 46 3.15 36.10 -29.37
N VAL A 47 2.92 36.48 -28.11
CA VAL A 47 2.50 35.58 -27.04
C VAL A 47 1.08 35.03 -27.29
N LEU A 48 0.83 33.77 -26.93
CA LEU A 48 -0.39 33.04 -27.36
C LEU A 48 -1.70 33.74 -26.97
N LYS A 49 -1.81 34.27 -25.74
CA LYS A 49 -3.03 34.96 -25.27
C LYS A 49 -3.45 36.19 -26.08
N ASN A 50 -2.55 36.76 -26.89
CA ASN A 50 -2.86 37.89 -27.77
C ASN A 50 -3.61 37.46 -29.05
N TYR A 51 -3.61 36.17 -29.38
CA TYR A 51 -4.34 35.64 -30.53
C TYR A 51 -5.80 35.32 -30.23
N VAL A 52 -6.19 35.28 -28.95
CA VAL A 52 -7.59 35.04 -28.56
C VAL A 52 -8.44 36.26 -28.88
N ASN A 53 -9.51 36.09 -29.66
CA ASN A 53 -10.49 37.14 -29.91
C ASN A 53 -11.39 37.36 -28.67
N ARG A 54 -10.96 38.25 -27.77
CA ARG A 54 -11.67 38.58 -26.53
C ARG A 54 -13.01 39.29 -26.74
N GLU A 55 -13.25 39.88 -27.92
CA GLU A 55 -14.56 40.48 -28.22
C GLU A 55 -15.60 39.39 -28.52
N ALA A 56 -15.19 38.35 -29.25
CA ALA A 56 -16.05 37.21 -29.56
C ALA A 56 -16.22 36.25 -28.37
N SER A 57 -15.16 36.08 -27.57
CA SER A 57 -15.09 35.12 -26.46
C SER A 57 -14.52 35.77 -25.20
N PRO A 58 -15.28 36.67 -24.54
CA PRO A 58 -14.77 37.50 -23.43
C PRO A 58 -14.39 36.70 -22.18
N ASP A 59 -15.07 35.58 -21.93
CA ASP A 59 -14.85 34.75 -20.74
C ASP A 59 -13.89 33.58 -20.97
N PHE A 60 -13.41 33.39 -22.21
CA PHE A 60 -12.50 32.31 -22.57
C PHE A 60 -11.16 32.43 -21.84
N LYS A 61 -10.67 31.31 -21.30
CA LYS A 61 -9.37 31.17 -20.63
C LYS A 61 -8.42 30.32 -21.45
N LEU A 62 -7.29 30.89 -21.84
CA LEU A 62 -6.18 30.12 -22.39
C LEU A 62 -5.31 29.61 -21.24
N GLY A 63 -5.21 28.29 -21.08
CA GLY A 63 -4.59 27.64 -19.94
C GLY A 63 -3.30 26.88 -20.25
N ALA A 64 -2.47 26.65 -19.23
CA ALA A 64 -1.32 25.76 -19.30
C ALA A 64 -1.25 24.80 -18.10
N GLY A 65 -0.90 23.54 -18.35
CA GLY A 65 -0.41 22.66 -17.29
C GLY A 65 0.95 23.18 -16.79
N VAL A 66 1.16 23.15 -15.47
CA VAL A 66 2.45 23.49 -14.84
C VAL A 66 2.74 22.59 -13.65
N THR A 67 4.01 22.37 -13.35
CA THR A 67 4.39 21.71 -12.10
C THR A 67 4.47 22.74 -10.98
N ALA A 68 3.64 22.59 -9.95
CA ALA A 68 3.54 23.56 -8.87
C ALA A 68 4.90 23.91 -8.24
N SER A 69 5.77 22.91 -8.02
CA SER A 69 7.10 23.12 -7.43
C SER A 69 8.10 23.84 -8.34
N GLU A 70 7.91 23.79 -9.65
CA GLU A 70 8.76 24.48 -10.63
C GLU A 70 8.24 25.89 -10.91
N PHE A 71 6.92 26.06 -10.97
CA PHE A 71 6.27 27.37 -11.07
C PHE A 71 6.70 28.32 -9.94
N VAL A 72 6.71 27.85 -8.68
CA VAL A 72 7.10 28.69 -7.52
C VAL A 72 8.58 29.06 -7.49
N LYS A 73 9.44 28.47 -8.33
CA LYS A 73 10.85 28.85 -8.45
C LYS A 73 11.07 30.08 -9.35
N HIS A 74 10.02 30.56 -10.03
CA HIS A 74 10.07 31.69 -10.97
C HIS A 74 11.08 31.49 -12.11
N GLY A 75 11.23 30.24 -12.58
CA GLY A 75 12.11 29.87 -13.70
C GLY A 75 11.48 30.06 -15.09
N GLN A 76 11.98 29.31 -16.08
CA GLN A 76 11.50 29.38 -17.46
C GLN A 76 10.03 28.98 -17.61
N GLU A 77 9.58 27.90 -16.93
CA GLU A 77 8.18 27.49 -16.93
C GLU A 77 7.26 28.61 -16.39
N TYR A 78 7.64 29.26 -15.29
CA TYR A 78 6.91 30.40 -14.74
C TYR A 78 6.78 31.53 -15.75
N LEU A 79 7.90 31.99 -16.32
CA LEU A 79 7.91 33.09 -17.29
C LEU A 79 7.08 32.79 -18.53
N MET A 80 7.18 31.57 -19.06
CA MET A 80 6.40 31.12 -20.20
C MET A 80 4.90 31.08 -19.87
N ALA A 81 4.53 30.52 -18.71
CA ALA A 81 3.14 30.42 -18.27
C ALA A 81 2.49 31.82 -18.13
N ILE A 82 3.10 32.73 -17.38
CA ILE A 82 2.51 34.05 -17.11
C ILE A 82 2.49 34.96 -18.35
N SER A 83 3.40 34.75 -19.30
CA SER A 83 3.46 35.54 -20.52
C SER A 83 2.45 35.09 -21.57
N ASN A 84 2.19 33.77 -21.68
CA ASN A 84 1.37 33.21 -22.77
C ASN A 84 -0.06 32.85 -22.38
N PHE A 85 -0.35 32.66 -21.09
CA PHE A 85 -1.61 32.08 -20.63
C PHE A 85 -2.35 32.98 -19.63
N ASP A 86 -3.66 32.72 -19.48
CA ASP A 86 -4.57 33.36 -18.52
C ASP A 86 -4.79 32.51 -17.26
N GLU A 87 -4.61 31.19 -17.38
CA GLU A 87 -4.94 30.20 -16.35
C GLU A 87 -3.86 29.10 -16.28
N ILE A 88 -3.62 28.53 -15.11
CA ILE A 88 -2.70 27.40 -14.91
C ILE A 88 -3.33 26.26 -14.11
N THR A 89 -2.98 25.03 -14.47
CA THR A 89 -3.41 23.80 -13.79
C THR A 89 -2.19 23.12 -13.14
N PRO A 90 -2.16 22.90 -11.81
CA PRO A 90 -0.96 22.44 -11.09
C PRO A 90 -0.71 20.92 -11.16
N GLY A 91 -0.88 20.30 -12.34
CA GLY A 91 -0.54 18.90 -12.61
C GLY A 91 -0.92 17.94 -11.48
N ASN A 92 0.08 17.43 -10.75
CA ASN A 92 -0.15 16.46 -9.66
C ASN A 92 -0.47 17.08 -8.29
N ALA A 93 -0.16 18.35 -8.05
CA ALA A 93 -0.10 18.90 -6.69
C ALA A 93 -1.45 18.93 -5.96
N MET A 94 -2.57 18.94 -6.69
CA MET A 94 -3.92 18.93 -6.12
C MET A 94 -4.56 17.52 -6.06
N LYS A 95 -3.83 16.47 -6.45
CA LYS A 95 -4.34 15.08 -6.39
C LYS A 95 -4.32 14.57 -4.95
N HIS A 96 -5.27 13.71 -4.60
CA HIS A 96 -5.45 13.19 -3.24
C HIS A 96 -4.17 12.55 -2.68
N SER A 97 -3.47 11.69 -3.45
CA SER A 97 -2.21 11.07 -3.01
C SER A 97 -1.06 12.06 -2.76
N SER A 98 -1.09 13.25 -3.36
CA SER A 98 -0.05 14.28 -3.16
C SER A 98 -0.24 15.06 -1.86
N VAL A 99 -1.46 15.06 -1.32
CA VAL A 99 -1.82 15.85 -0.14
C VAL A 99 -2.07 14.98 1.09
N VAL A 100 -2.73 13.83 0.91
CA VAL A 100 -3.11 12.93 2.00
C VAL A 100 -2.02 11.91 2.23
N GLY A 101 -1.40 11.93 3.42
CA GLY A 101 -0.42 10.94 3.84
C GLY A 101 -1.05 9.61 4.26
N ASN A 102 -0.23 8.57 4.40
CA ASN A 102 -0.69 7.20 4.75
C ASN A 102 -1.38 7.10 6.12
N ASN A 103 -1.25 8.12 6.97
CA ASN A 103 -1.92 8.24 8.27
C ASN A 103 -3.15 9.15 8.22
N GLY A 104 -3.60 9.55 7.03
CA GLY A 104 -4.73 10.48 6.83
C GLY A 104 -4.40 11.95 7.05
N LYS A 105 -3.18 12.29 7.47
CA LYS A 105 -2.78 13.69 7.66
C LYS A 105 -2.66 14.37 6.30
N MET A 106 -3.38 15.48 6.14
CA MET A 106 -3.37 16.28 4.92
C MET A 106 -2.32 17.40 5.03
N ASN A 107 -1.58 17.67 3.96
CA ASN A 107 -0.64 18.78 3.86
C ASN A 107 -0.91 19.63 2.60
N PHE A 108 -1.49 20.81 2.82
CA PHE A 108 -1.86 21.73 1.74
C PHE A 108 -0.82 22.84 1.47
N ASP A 109 0.34 22.84 2.14
CA ASP A 109 1.31 23.94 2.08
C ASP A 109 1.76 24.27 0.64
N ALA A 110 2.01 23.22 -0.16
CA ALA A 110 2.39 23.38 -1.56
C ALA A 110 1.27 24.02 -2.40
N ILE A 111 0.01 23.69 -2.12
CA ILE A 111 -1.16 24.24 -2.83
C ILE A 111 -1.35 25.70 -2.43
N THR A 112 -1.33 26.02 -1.13
CA THR A 112 -1.46 27.40 -0.67
C THR A 112 -0.36 28.28 -1.24
N THR A 113 0.89 27.81 -1.21
CA THR A 113 2.02 28.56 -1.80
C THR A 113 1.83 28.77 -3.29
N PHE A 114 1.46 27.72 -4.03
CA PHE A 114 1.23 27.81 -5.48
C PHE A 114 0.13 28.82 -5.83
N VAL A 115 -1.02 28.76 -5.15
CA VAL A 115 -2.15 29.67 -5.39
C VAL A 115 -1.79 31.11 -5.05
N GLU A 116 -1.04 31.35 -3.97
CA GLU A 116 -0.56 32.69 -3.62
C GLU A 116 0.44 33.25 -4.65
N GLU A 117 1.33 32.42 -5.18
CA GLU A 117 2.26 32.84 -6.24
C GLU A 117 1.55 33.10 -7.57
N ALA A 118 0.53 32.29 -7.92
CA ALA A 118 -0.30 32.53 -9.08
C ALA A 118 -1.07 33.86 -8.98
N GLU A 119 -1.64 34.15 -7.81
CA GLU A 119 -2.33 35.41 -7.54
C GLU A 119 -1.38 36.62 -7.66
N LYS A 120 -0.17 36.53 -7.07
CA LYS A 120 0.85 37.59 -7.21
C LYS A 120 1.27 37.81 -8.67
N ALA A 121 1.29 36.75 -9.46
CA ALA A 121 1.59 36.81 -10.89
C ALA A 121 0.42 37.31 -11.75
N GLY A 122 -0.79 37.43 -11.18
CA GLY A 122 -1.99 37.85 -11.91
C GLY A 122 -2.54 36.79 -12.87
N ILE A 123 -2.26 35.51 -12.63
CA ILE A 123 -2.75 34.37 -13.42
C ILE A 123 -3.74 33.54 -12.60
N THR A 124 -4.83 33.09 -13.21
CA THR A 124 -5.84 32.29 -12.48
C THR A 124 -5.43 30.83 -12.38
N VAL A 125 -6.04 30.10 -11.45
CA VAL A 125 -5.76 28.67 -11.25
C VAL A 125 -7.02 27.87 -11.55
N TYR A 126 -6.84 26.77 -12.28
CA TYR A 126 -7.84 25.72 -12.48
C TYR A 126 -7.47 24.51 -11.64
N GLY A 127 -8.41 24.04 -10.82
CA GLY A 127 -8.16 22.96 -9.87
C GLY A 127 -8.32 21.57 -10.50
N HIS A 128 -7.30 20.72 -10.38
CA HIS A 128 -7.19 19.54 -11.25
C HIS A 128 -7.93 18.28 -10.78
N THR A 129 -8.11 17.96 -9.51
CA THR A 129 -9.28 17.12 -9.22
C THR A 129 -9.66 17.09 -7.75
N LEU A 130 -10.96 17.12 -7.47
CA LEU A 130 -11.51 16.86 -6.15
C LEU A 130 -11.82 15.37 -5.95
N ALA A 131 -12.19 14.64 -6.99
CA ALA A 131 -12.44 13.21 -6.93
C ALA A 131 -11.98 12.50 -8.21
N TRP A 132 -11.17 11.46 -8.04
CA TRP A 132 -10.69 10.61 -9.11
C TRP A 132 -10.51 9.19 -8.59
N HIS A 133 -10.53 8.20 -9.47
CA HIS A 133 -10.24 6.82 -9.09
C HIS A 133 -8.72 6.59 -8.98
N SER A 134 -7.94 7.25 -9.83
CA SER A 134 -6.48 7.13 -9.81
C SER A 134 -5.81 8.13 -8.87
N GLN A 135 -4.56 7.84 -8.53
CA GLN A 135 -3.69 8.64 -7.67
C GLN A 135 -4.36 9.06 -6.34
N GLN A 136 -5.13 8.14 -5.76
CA GLN A 136 -5.65 8.23 -4.40
C GLN A 136 -4.60 7.70 -3.40
N ASN A 137 -4.73 8.06 -2.11
CA ASN A 137 -3.92 7.39 -1.10
C ASN A 137 -4.61 6.09 -0.70
N ASN A 138 -4.43 5.04 -1.51
CA ASN A 138 -5.10 3.75 -1.30
C ASN A 138 -4.74 3.14 0.05
N LYS A 139 -3.49 3.32 0.51
CA LYS A 139 -3.06 2.79 1.82
C LYS A 139 -3.90 3.38 2.95
N PHE A 140 -4.08 4.69 2.98
CA PHE A 140 -4.92 5.35 3.97
C PHE A 140 -6.39 4.95 3.80
N LEU A 141 -6.96 5.05 2.59
CA LEU A 141 -8.38 4.76 2.36
C LEU A 141 -8.73 3.31 2.71
N ASN A 142 -7.86 2.35 2.38
CA ASN A 142 -8.04 0.95 2.75
C ASN A 142 -7.98 0.74 4.26
N THR A 143 -7.21 1.53 5.03
CA THR A 143 -7.24 1.45 6.50
C THR A 143 -8.58 1.91 7.08
N LEU A 144 -9.30 2.80 6.40
CA LEU A 144 -10.60 3.30 6.87
C LEU A 144 -11.72 2.26 6.73
N ILE A 145 -11.59 1.36 5.76
CA ILE A 145 -12.58 0.30 5.46
C ILE A 145 -12.11 -1.10 5.86
N ALA A 146 -10.93 -1.19 6.48
CA ALA A 146 -10.43 -2.42 7.08
C ALA A 146 -11.36 -2.86 8.22
N ASP A 147 -11.33 -4.15 8.52
CA ASP A 147 -12.09 -4.71 9.63
C ASP A 147 -11.69 -4.00 10.93
N ARG A 148 -12.69 -3.66 11.74
CA ARG A 148 -12.48 -2.92 12.98
C ARG A 148 -12.10 -3.88 14.08
N VAL A 149 -11.21 -3.44 14.96
CA VAL A 149 -11.03 -4.14 16.23
C VAL A 149 -12.36 -4.12 16.99
N ASP A 150 -12.92 -5.30 17.23
CA ASP A 150 -14.02 -5.59 18.12
C ASP A 150 -13.68 -4.99 19.50
N PRO A 151 -14.40 -3.93 19.93
CA PRO A 151 -14.12 -3.26 21.19
C PRO A 151 -14.40 -4.16 22.40
N ASP A 152 -15.13 -5.26 22.22
CA ASP A 152 -15.44 -6.25 23.26
C ASP A 152 -14.51 -7.47 23.22
N TYR A 153 -13.48 -7.46 22.35
CA TYR A 153 -12.48 -8.51 22.32
C TYR A 153 -11.54 -8.42 23.52
N THR A 154 -11.81 -9.26 24.52
CA THR A 154 -10.81 -9.64 25.53
C THR A 154 -10.22 -10.99 25.14
N PRO A 155 -8.93 -11.07 24.76
CA PRO A 155 -8.31 -12.35 24.49
C PRO A 155 -8.35 -13.24 25.74
N GLU A 156 -8.73 -14.50 25.55
CA GLU A 156 -8.61 -15.48 26.62
C GLU A 156 -7.12 -15.76 26.82
N LEU A 157 -6.59 -15.36 27.97
CA LEU A 157 -5.21 -15.60 28.34
C LEU A 157 -5.13 -16.89 29.15
N VAL A 158 -4.38 -17.87 28.65
CA VAL A 158 -4.09 -19.09 29.40
C VAL A 158 -2.66 -19.03 29.96
N PRO A 159 -2.45 -19.45 31.22
CA PRO A 159 -1.11 -19.56 31.79
C PRO A 159 -0.36 -20.73 31.14
N VAL A 160 0.80 -20.45 30.56
CA VAL A 160 1.71 -21.46 30.00
C VAL A 160 3.02 -21.43 30.78
N GLU A 161 3.49 -22.60 31.19
CA GLU A 161 4.80 -22.75 31.83
C GLU A 161 5.91 -22.70 30.76
N LYS A 162 6.87 -21.81 30.94
CA LYS A 162 8.05 -21.68 30.11
C LYS A 162 9.31 -21.82 30.93
N LEU A 163 10.32 -22.45 30.36
CA LEU A 163 11.65 -22.54 30.97
C LEU A 163 12.52 -21.38 30.51
N ILE A 164 13.05 -20.62 31.46
CA ILE A 164 13.92 -19.47 31.23
C ILE A 164 15.32 -19.81 31.76
N ASP A 165 16.34 -19.48 30.97
CA ASP A 165 17.74 -19.74 31.33
C ASP A 165 18.15 -18.86 32.53
N ARG A 166 18.44 -19.48 33.67
CA ARG A 166 19.06 -18.90 34.87
C ARG A 166 19.43 -20.03 35.82
N THR A 167 20.69 -20.10 36.24
CA THR A 167 21.11 -21.02 37.30
C THR A 167 20.56 -20.53 38.64
N CYS A 168 19.85 -21.37 39.38
CA CYS A 168 19.31 -21.01 40.70
C CYS A 168 18.97 -22.26 41.53
N ILE A 169 18.74 -22.06 42.82
CA ILE A 169 18.21 -23.10 43.72
C ILE A 169 16.70 -23.18 43.51
N GLU A 170 16.19 -24.39 43.29
CA GLU A 170 14.76 -24.69 43.16
C GLU A 170 14.29 -25.53 44.35
N VAL A 171 13.16 -25.13 44.94
CA VAL A 171 12.43 -25.92 45.93
C VAL A 171 10.97 -25.99 45.51
N VAL A 172 10.41 -27.19 45.44
CA VAL A 172 9.02 -27.44 45.05
C VAL A 172 8.21 -27.84 46.28
N SER A 173 7.20 -27.05 46.60
CA SER A 173 6.16 -27.42 47.58
C SER A 173 4.96 -28.04 46.88
N GLN A 174 4.33 -29.00 47.55
CA GLN A 174 3.02 -29.52 47.15
C GLN A 174 1.92 -28.73 47.84
N ASP A 175 0.66 -29.07 47.54
CA ASP A 175 -0.50 -28.54 48.26
C ASP A 175 -0.31 -28.71 49.78
N MET A 176 -0.78 -27.75 50.56
CA MET A 176 -0.62 -27.80 52.02
C MET A 176 -1.29 -29.05 52.59
N VAL A 177 -0.48 -30.00 53.08
CA VAL A 177 -0.97 -31.28 53.60
C VAL A 177 -1.22 -31.22 55.10
N SER A 178 -0.35 -30.58 55.89
CA SER A 178 -0.55 -30.46 57.33
C SER A 178 -0.01 -29.18 57.97
N ALA A 179 1.21 -28.76 57.63
CA ALA A 179 1.86 -27.60 58.24
C ALA A 179 2.77 -26.86 57.27
N ALA A 180 2.99 -25.56 57.53
CA ALA A 180 3.81 -24.68 56.69
C ALA A 180 5.28 -25.14 56.56
N TRP A 181 5.78 -25.91 57.53
CA TRP A 181 7.14 -26.44 57.58
C TRP A 181 7.28 -27.86 56.99
N ASP A 182 6.23 -28.41 56.38
CA ASP A 182 6.33 -29.72 55.71
C ASP A 182 7.31 -29.68 54.53
N THR A 183 7.36 -28.52 53.85
CA THR A 183 8.39 -28.15 52.87
C THR A 183 9.18 -26.96 53.41
N GLN A 184 10.51 -27.09 53.48
CA GLN A 184 11.40 -26.03 54.00
C GLN A 184 12.68 -25.92 53.18
N PHE A 185 13.21 -24.70 53.12
CA PHE A 185 14.55 -24.39 52.61
C PHE A 185 15.40 -23.82 53.74
N TRP A 186 16.64 -24.27 53.91
CA TRP A 186 17.56 -23.81 54.95
C TRP A 186 18.82 -23.19 54.37
N ILE A 187 19.20 -22.07 54.97
CA ILE A 187 20.54 -21.46 54.87
C ILE A 187 21.28 -21.80 56.16
N MET A 188 22.29 -22.65 56.06
CA MET A 188 23.13 -23.08 57.18
C MET A 188 24.29 -22.11 57.39
N CYS A 189 24.46 -21.68 58.64
CA CYS A 189 25.54 -20.80 59.08
C CYS A 189 26.59 -21.62 59.84
N PRO A 190 27.90 -21.43 59.56
CA PRO A 190 28.97 -22.09 60.31
C PRO A 190 29.12 -21.57 61.74
N THR A 191 28.61 -20.36 62.02
CA THR A 191 28.72 -19.69 63.31
C THR A 191 27.40 -19.72 64.05
N GLU A 192 27.45 -20.05 65.35
CA GLU A 192 26.30 -19.98 66.26
C GLU A 192 25.81 -18.54 66.44
N PHE A 193 24.49 -18.35 66.37
CA PHE A 193 23.84 -17.08 66.67
C PHE A 193 23.88 -16.79 68.17
N LYS A 194 24.38 -15.61 68.57
CA LYS A 194 24.34 -15.15 69.95
C LYS A 194 23.35 -14.01 70.10
N GLU A 195 22.69 -13.95 71.25
CA GLU A 195 21.81 -12.82 71.59
C GLU A 195 22.55 -11.49 71.39
N GLY A 196 21.95 -10.59 70.61
CA GLY A 196 22.50 -9.28 70.28
C GLY A 196 23.40 -9.24 69.04
N ASP A 197 23.72 -10.37 68.40
CA ASP A 197 24.43 -10.36 67.11
C ASP A 197 23.59 -9.60 66.06
N ALA A 198 24.22 -8.67 65.34
CA ALA A 198 23.58 -7.99 64.21
C ALA A 198 23.61 -8.91 62.98
N TRP A 199 22.48 -9.09 62.31
CA TRP A 199 22.40 -9.89 61.09
C TRP A 199 21.95 -9.06 59.89
N GLU A 200 22.46 -9.42 58.71
CA GLU A 200 22.07 -8.85 57.43
C GLU A 200 21.86 -10.00 56.44
N VAL A 201 20.81 -9.91 55.63
CA VAL A 201 20.51 -10.89 54.60
C VAL A 201 20.18 -10.18 53.28
N SER A 202 20.67 -10.74 52.18
CA SER A 202 20.32 -10.34 50.81
C SER A 202 20.16 -11.61 49.97
N MET A 203 19.10 -11.68 49.16
CA MET A 203 18.90 -12.78 48.21
C MET A 203 17.98 -12.36 47.08
N ASP A 204 18.21 -12.90 45.89
CA ASP A 204 17.23 -12.85 44.82
C ASP A 204 16.22 -13.98 45.03
N ILE A 205 14.94 -13.62 44.99
CA ILE A 205 13.82 -14.56 45.20
C ILE A 205 12.79 -14.45 44.08
N TYR A 206 12.22 -15.60 43.73
CA TYR A 206 11.15 -15.73 42.75
C TYR A 206 10.25 -16.93 43.11
N ALA A 207 8.95 -16.83 42.84
CA ALA A 207 8.05 -17.97 42.95
C ALA A 207 6.99 -17.95 41.83
N LEU A 208 6.41 -19.11 41.51
CA LEU A 208 5.33 -19.18 40.51
C LEU A 208 4.06 -18.47 40.98
N THR A 209 3.84 -18.44 42.30
CA THR A 209 2.74 -17.72 42.96
C THR A 209 3.30 -16.80 44.04
N GLU A 210 2.82 -15.55 44.10
CA GLU A 210 3.21 -14.60 45.15
C GLU A 210 2.91 -15.15 46.55
N ALA A 211 3.86 -14.98 47.48
CA ALA A 211 3.70 -15.48 48.84
C ALA A 211 4.67 -14.81 49.81
N SER A 212 4.38 -14.89 51.11
CA SER A 212 5.27 -14.38 52.16
C SER A 212 5.49 -15.42 53.26
N PRO A 213 6.37 -16.42 53.02
CA PRO A 213 6.56 -17.52 53.95
C PRO A 213 7.19 -17.03 55.26
N GLY A 214 6.74 -17.60 56.38
CA GLY A 214 7.39 -17.39 57.67
C GLY A 214 8.80 -17.98 57.70
N THR A 215 9.68 -17.41 58.52
CA THR A 215 11.03 -17.95 58.74
C THR A 215 11.19 -18.57 60.13
N GLN A 216 12.15 -19.46 60.30
CA GLN A 216 12.52 -20.07 61.58
C GLN A 216 14.04 -20.17 61.71
N THR A 217 14.52 -20.40 62.93
CA THR A 217 15.90 -20.80 63.21
C THR A 217 15.92 -22.18 63.84
N HIS A 218 16.95 -22.96 63.51
CA HIS A 218 17.18 -24.30 64.01
C HIS A 218 18.58 -24.39 64.60
N ARG A 219 18.82 -25.41 65.44
CA ARG A 219 20.16 -25.75 65.93
C ARG A 219 21.04 -26.29 64.79
N ALA A 220 22.18 -26.89 65.13
CA ALA A 220 23.18 -27.34 64.16
C ALA A 220 22.67 -28.34 63.09
N THR A 221 21.55 -29.03 63.35
CA THR A 221 20.94 -29.99 62.41
C THR A 221 19.68 -29.40 61.77
N PRO A 222 19.55 -29.38 60.42
CA PRO A 222 18.30 -28.98 59.76
C PRO A 222 17.09 -29.75 60.31
N GLY A 223 16.02 -29.04 60.66
CA GLY A 223 14.83 -29.63 61.28
C GLY A 223 14.83 -29.67 62.81
N ASP A 224 15.96 -29.42 63.49
CA ASP A 224 16.04 -29.29 64.95
C ASP A 224 15.59 -27.90 65.41
N TYR A 225 14.27 -27.71 65.42
CA TYR A 225 13.60 -26.42 65.65
C TYR A 225 14.05 -25.72 66.94
N LEU A 226 14.32 -24.42 66.84
CA LEU A 226 14.67 -23.58 67.97
C LEU A 226 13.66 -22.45 68.18
N HIS A 227 13.45 -21.61 67.16
CA HIS A 227 12.61 -20.41 67.29
C HIS A 227 11.94 -20.01 65.96
N TRP A 228 10.77 -19.37 66.05
CA TRP A 228 10.03 -18.84 64.91
C TRP A 228 10.42 -17.38 64.63
N ALA A 229 10.24 -16.90 63.41
CA ALA A 229 10.54 -15.54 62.96
C ALA A 229 12.02 -15.14 63.05
N ALA A 230 12.90 -15.94 62.45
CA ALA A 230 14.35 -15.71 62.50
C ALA A 230 14.80 -14.38 61.86
N ILE A 231 14.29 -14.05 60.67
CA ILE A 231 14.75 -12.89 59.88
C ILE A 231 13.60 -12.10 59.25
N GLY A 232 12.38 -12.22 59.80
CA GLY A 232 11.16 -11.71 59.19
C GLY A 232 10.68 -12.58 58.01
N ASN A 233 9.70 -12.08 57.26
CA ASN A 233 9.07 -12.83 56.17
C ASN A 233 9.44 -12.18 54.82
N PRO A 234 10.14 -12.87 53.91
CA PRO A 234 10.35 -12.39 52.56
C PRO A 234 9.04 -12.28 51.78
N SER A 235 8.98 -11.43 50.76
CA SER A 235 7.83 -11.30 49.86
C SER A 235 8.21 -11.81 48.47
N PHE A 236 7.88 -13.05 48.17
CA PHE A 236 8.10 -13.64 46.85
C PHE A 236 7.13 -13.06 45.82
N LYS A 237 7.65 -12.84 44.62
CA LYS A 237 6.94 -12.29 43.47
C LYS A 237 7.04 -13.23 42.26
N THR A 238 6.14 -13.01 41.30
CA THR A 238 6.16 -13.65 39.98
C THR A 238 7.14 -12.99 39.01
N GLU A 239 8.10 -12.25 39.56
CA GLU A 239 9.29 -11.73 38.91
C GLU A 239 10.46 -11.80 39.91
N TRP A 240 11.69 -11.91 39.40
CA TRP A 240 12.88 -11.94 40.26
C TRP A 240 13.02 -10.61 41.00
N THR A 241 13.10 -10.67 42.32
CA THR A 241 13.27 -9.50 43.17
C THR A 241 14.40 -9.74 44.16
N THR A 242 15.22 -8.72 44.40
CA THR A 242 16.22 -8.76 45.46
C THR A 242 15.54 -8.39 46.78
N TRP A 243 15.48 -9.35 47.70
CA TRP A 243 15.02 -9.13 49.06
C TRP A 243 16.21 -8.91 49.99
N THR A 244 16.13 -7.83 50.78
CA THR A 244 17.12 -7.51 51.81
C THR A 244 16.43 -7.26 53.14
N ASN A 245 17.06 -7.70 54.23
CA ASN A 245 16.60 -7.39 55.58
C ASN A 245 17.78 -7.37 56.56
N SER A 246 17.59 -6.75 57.72
CA SER A 246 18.59 -6.73 58.79
C SER A 246 17.92 -6.62 60.16
N GLY A 247 18.64 -7.03 61.21
CA GLY A 247 18.14 -6.97 62.58
C GLY A 247 19.17 -7.45 63.59
N THR A 248 18.69 -7.81 64.78
CA THR A 248 19.50 -8.39 65.85
C THR A 248 18.91 -9.72 66.29
N VAL A 249 19.77 -10.70 66.59
CA VAL A 249 19.37 -12.00 67.14
C VAL A 249 18.78 -11.78 68.54
N ASP A 250 17.55 -12.25 68.76
CA ASP A 250 16.92 -12.21 70.08
C ASP A 250 17.38 -13.37 70.98
N ALA A 251 17.04 -13.29 72.28
CA ALA A 251 17.41 -14.30 73.27
C ALA A 251 16.88 -15.71 72.95
N ALA A 252 15.75 -15.81 72.23
CA ALA A 252 15.10 -17.08 71.92
C ALA A 252 15.70 -17.76 70.66
N ALA A 253 16.26 -16.96 69.75
CA ALA A 253 16.99 -17.41 68.56
C ALA A 253 18.47 -17.72 68.84
N ALA A 254 18.99 -17.33 70.01
CA ALA A 254 20.36 -17.64 70.43
C ALA A 254 20.61 -19.16 70.55
N GLY A 255 21.74 -19.63 70.02
CA GLY A 255 22.04 -21.05 69.85
C GLY A 255 21.59 -21.63 68.50
N GLY A 256 21.04 -20.79 67.61
CA GLY A 256 20.69 -21.14 66.24
C GLY A 256 21.92 -21.20 65.32
N TYR A 257 21.81 -22.00 64.26
CA TYR A 257 22.83 -22.16 63.22
C TYR A 257 22.24 -22.04 61.81
N SER A 258 20.95 -21.75 61.65
CA SER A 258 20.34 -21.71 60.32
C SER A 258 19.13 -20.79 60.26
N ILE A 259 18.79 -20.44 59.03
CA ILE A 259 17.54 -19.77 58.68
C ILE A 259 16.74 -20.71 57.81
N ALA A 260 15.54 -21.06 58.24
CA ALA A 260 14.59 -21.86 57.47
C ALA A 260 13.46 -21.00 56.91
N PHE A 261 13.02 -21.28 55.69
CA PHE A 261 11.82 -20.72 55.06
C PHE A 261 10.73 -21.78 55.03
N ASN A 262 9.54 -21.45 55.51
CA ASN A 262 8.40 -22.37 55.55
C ASN A 262 7.60 -22.27 54.25
N LEU A 263 7.87 -23.15 53.30
CA LEU A 263 7.43 -23.01 51.90
C LEU A 263 6.12 -23.78 51.58
N ASN A 264 5.50 -24.39 52.60
CA ASN A 264 4.27 -25.18 52.44
C ASN A 264 3.04 -24.47 53.03
N ASP A 265 3.04 -23.13 53.03
CA ASP A 265 2.02 -22.27 53.64
C ASP A 265 0.93 -21.80 52.64
N LEU A 266 0.87 -22.43 51.46
CA LEU A 266 -0.10 -22.13 50.40
C LEU A 266 -1.06 -23.32 50.20
N ALA A 267 -2.33 -23.02 49.91
CA ALA A 267 -3.34 -24.03 49.65
C ALA A 267 -2.96 -24.96 48.47
N THR A 268 -2.34 -24.39 47.44
CA THR A 268 -1.79 -25.12 46.29
C THR A 268 -0.27 -25.11 46.31
N GLY A 269 0.35 -26.18 45.83
CA GLY A 269 1.79 -26.28 45.67
C GLY A 269 2.38 -25.13 44.86
N ASN A 270 3.63 -24.80 45.13
CA ASN A 270 4.34 -23.69 44.50
C ASN A 270 5.79 -24.10 44.24
N THR A 271 6.43 -23.45 43.27
CA THR A 271 7.88 -23.61 43.04
C THR A 271 8.58 -22.32 43.41
N TRP A 272 9.60 -22.45 44.23
CA TRP A 272 10.33 -21.37 44.87
C TRP A 272 11.76 -21.39 44.38
N TYR A 273 12.26 -20.21 44.06
CA TYR A 273 13.60 -20.05 43.53
C TYR A 273 14.37 -19.04 44.34
N PHE A 274 15.63 -19.37 44.60
CA PHE A 274 16.57 -18.57 45.36
C PHE A 274 17.88 -18.45 44.61
N ASP A 275 18.47 -17.26 44.64
CA ASP A 275 19.74 -16.98 44.00
C ASP A 275 20.44 -15.81 44.72
N ASN A 276 21.71 -15.56 44.42
CA ASN A 276 22.47 -14.41 44.93
C ASN A 276 22.38 -14.22 46.47
N ILE A 277 22.44 -15.33 47.23
CA ILE A 277 22.25 -15.35 48.68
C ILE A 277 23.51 -14.87 49.41
N SER A 278 23.35 -13.89 50.29
CA SER A 278 24.36 -13.39 51.23
C SER A 278 23.75 -13.31 52.62
N PHE A 279 24.47 -13.84 53.61
CA PHE A 279 24.08 -13.73 55.02
C PHE A 279 25.30 -13.36 55.87
N LYS A 280 25.16 -12.30 56.67
CA LYS A 280 26.23 -11.77 57.53
C LYS A 280 25.80 -11.77 58.99
N LEU A 281 26.78 -11.99 59.86
CA LEU A 281 26.69 -11.75 61.30
C LEU A 281 27.77 -10.76 61.73
N ASN A 282 27.37 -9.72 62.44
CA ASN A 282 28.23 -8.61 62.90
C ASN A 282 29.11 -8.04 61.76
N GLY A 283 28.54 -7.95 60.54
CA GLY A 283 29.23 -7.49 59.34
C GLY A 283 30.18 -8.52 58.69
N VAL A 284 30.31 -9.72 59.27
CA VAL A 284 31.13 -10.82 58.73
C VAL A 284 30.25 -11.77 57.93
N GLU A 285 30.60 -11.96 56.66
CA GLU A 285 29.95 -12.90 55.75
C GLU A 285 30.06 -14.34 56.27
N GLN A 286 28.90 -14.99 56.41
CA GLN A 286 28.77 -16.36 56.89
C GLN A 286 28.47 -17.33 55.76
N VAL A 287 27.64 -16.89 54.81
CA VAL A 287 27.22 -17.67 53.65
C VAL A 287 27.26 -16.76 52.43
N VAL A 288 27.95 -17.21 51.38
CA VAL A 288 27.90 -16.58 50.06
C VAL A 288 27.49 -17.62 49.04
N ASN A 289 26.45 -17.30 48.30
CA ASN A 289 26.13 -17.94 47.04
C ASN A 289 25.97 -16.86 45.99
N GLY A 290 27.01 -16.68 45.18
CA GLY A 290 27.13 -15.55 44.27
C GLY A 290 26.18 -15.59 43.08
N SER A 291 25.90 -16.77 42.51
CA SER A 291 24.99 -16.95 41.35
C SER A 291 24.54 -18.41 41.14
N CYS A 292 24.73 -19.27 42.16
CA CYS A 292 24.55 -20.72 42.05
C CYS A 292 25.39 -21.41 40.95
N ASP A 293 26.35 -20.72 40.31
CA ASP A 293 27.18 -21.25 39.22
C ASP A 293 28.44 -22.00 39.70
N ASP A 294 28.74 -21.96 41.01
CA ASP A 294 29.82 -22.72 41.64
C ASP A 294 29.27 -24.01 42.28
N PRO A 295 29.64 -25.21 41.79
CA PRO A 295 29.15 -26.47 42.35
C PRO A 295 29.54 -26.70 43.82
N GLU A 296 30.56 -26.00 44.35
CA GLU A 296 30.99 -26.10 45.75
C GLU A 296 30.21 -25.19 46.71
N ALA A 297 29.43 -24.22 46.21
CA ALA A 297 28.64 -23.29 47.04
C ALA A 297 27.42 -23.93 47.73
N THR A 298 27.17 -25.22 47.51
CA THR A 298 25.95 -25.94 47.94
C THR A 298 25.97 -26.47 49.37
N ALA A 299 27.15 -26.54 50.01
CA ALA A 299 27.30 -27.16 51.33
C ALA A 299 26.47 -26.48 52.45
N SER A 300 26.02 -25.24 52.22
CA SER A 300 25.26 -24.44 53.17
C SER A 300 23.75 -24.44 52.89
N PHE A 301 23.27 -25.10 51.83
CA PHE A 301 21.86 -25.04 51.41
C PHE A 301 21.21 -26.41 51.44
N PHE A 302 20.14 -26.52 52.23
CA PHE A 302 19.37 -27.75 52.36
C PHE A 302 17.90 -27.47 52.06
N ALA A 303 17.20 -28.47 51.55
CA ALA A 303 15.76 -28.44 51.37
C ALA A 303 15.13 -29.75 51.83
N LYS A 304 13.86 -29.68 52.20
CA LYS A 304 13.00 -30.81 52.49
C LYS A 304 11.73 -30.54 51.71
N GLU A 305 11.46 -31.36 50.71
CA GLU A 305 10.25 -31.29 49.89
C GLU A 305 9.31 -32.41 50.33
N TYR A 306 8.11 -32.11 50.81
CA TYR A 306 7.14 -33.14 51.18
C TYR A 306 6.85 -34.06 49.97
N PRO A 307 6.75 -35.40 50.14
CA PRO A 307 6.73 -36.17 51.39
C PRO A 307 8.10 -36.68 51.88
N ALA A 308 9.22 -36.12 51.42
CA ALA A 308 10.53 -36.59 51.83
C ALA A 308 10.72 -36.50 53.36
N PRO A 309 11.16 -37.59 54.02
CA PRO A 309 11.19 -37.65 55.48
C PRO A 309 12.33 -36.83 56.08
N ASN A 310 13.43 -36.62 55.34
CA ASN A 310 14.65 -35.98 55.84
C ASN A 310 15.11 -34.86 54.90
N PRO A 311 15.72 -33.78 55.44
CA PRO A 311 16.37 -32.76 54.64
C PRO A 311 17.52 -33.32 53.79
N SER A 312 17.71 -32.79 52.59
CA SER A 312 18.80 -33.11 51.66
C SER A 312 19.43 -31.81 51.12
N PRO A 313 20.62 -31.85 50.49
CA PRO A 313 21.15 -30.69 49.78
C PRO A 313 20.11 -30.14 48.78
N ALA A 314 20.01 -28.81 48.69
CA ALA A 314 19.04 -28.15 47.83
C ALA A 314 19.35 -28.39 46.33
N ARG A 315 18.30 -28.48 45.49
CA ARG A 315 18.44 -28.72 44.05
C ARG A 315 18.85 -27.44 43.33
N ILE A 316 19.89 -27.51 42.48
CA ILE A 316 20.25 -26.45 41.53
C ILE A 316 19.71 -26.82 40.14
N VAL A 317 19.09 -25.87 39.47
CA VAL A 317 18.60 -25.99 38.08
C VAL A 317 19.28 -24.94 37.20
N SER A 318 19.48 -25.24 35.92
CA SER A 318 20.01 -24.28 34.93
C SER A 318 18.93 -23.43 34.24
N LYS A 319 17.66 -23.80 34.45
CA LYS A 319 16.49 -23.08 33.97
C LYS A 319 15.44 -23.06 35.06
N TYR A 320 14.75 -21.94 35.22
CA TYR A 320 13.61 -21.82 36.11
C TYR A 320 12.30 -21.74 35.32
N LYS A 321 11.22 -22.18 35.95
CA LYS A 321 9.87 -22.10 35.39
C LYS A 321 9.33 -20.68 35.55
N LYS A 322 8.71 -20.16 34.50
CA LYS A 322 7.95 -18.91 34.52
C LYS A 322 6.58 -19.15 33.92
N ILE A 323 5.53 -18.64 34.57
CA ILE A 323 4.20 -18.57 33.96
C ILE A 323 4.15 -17.34 33.05
N GLU A 324 3.94 -17.57 31.75
CA GLU A 324 3.60 -16.54 30.79
C GLU A 324 2.12 -16.68 30.42
N MET A 325 1.41 -15.56 30.35
CA MET A 325 0.04 -15.53 29.85
C MET A 325 0.09 -15.50 28.34
N VAL A 326 -0.46 -16.53 27.68
CA VAL A 326 -0.49 -16.64 26.22
C VAL A 326 -1.93 -16.52 25.74
N GLU A 327 -2.13 -15.78 24.66
CA GLU A 327 -3.42 -15.60 24.00
C GLU A 327 -3.86 -16.88 23.29
N VAL A 328 -5.08 -17.32 23.55
CA VAL A 328 -5.73 -18.40 22.81
C VAL A 328 -6.55 -17.78 21.67
N PRO A 329 -6.29 -18.13 20.40
CA PRO A 329 -7.12 -17.66 19.30
C PRO A 329 -8.54 -18.21 19.48
N LYS A 330 -9.54 -17.35 19.29
CA LYS A 330 -10.92 -17.83 19.14
C LYS A 330 -11.00 -18.64 17.85
N THR A 331 -11.61 -19.81 17.90
CA THR A 331 -11.87 -20.62 16.71
C THR A 331 -13.37 -20.71 16.43
N GLN A 332 -13.75 -20.71 15.17
CA GLN A 332 -15.10 -21.09 14.74
C GLN A 332 -15.05 -22.47 14.09
N ASP A 333 -16.02 -23.31 14.45
CA ASP A 333 -16.21 -24.61 13.82
C ASP A 333 -17.10 -24.48 12.58
N ILE A 334 -16.62 -24.94 11.43
CA ILE A 334 -17.31 -24.90 10.16
C ILE A 334 -17.70 -26.32 9.77
N GLN A 335 -19.01 -26.54 9.65
CA GLN A 335 -19.59 -27.81 9.24
C GLN A 335 -19.57 -27.89 7.71
N ARG A 336 -18.57 -28.56 7.17
CA ARG A 336 -18.40 -28.73 5.72
C ARG A 336 -17.51 -29.94 5.45
N THR A 337 -18.05 -30.87 4.65
CA THR A 337 -17.30 -32.03 4.20
C THR A 337 -16.34 -31.63 3.08
N CYS A 338 -15.04 -31.86 3.25
CA CYS A 338 -14.04 -31.49 2.25
C CYS A 338 -12.76 -32.33 2.39
N VAL A 339 -11.94 -32.34 1.34
CA VAL A 339 -10.57 -32.86 1.43
C VAL A 339 -9.71 -31.85 2.18
N VAL A 340 -8.87 -32.33 3.10
CA VAL A 340 -7.85 -31.52 3.78
C VAL A 340 -6.45 -32.10 3.55
N VAL A 341 -5.49 -31.21 3.29
CA VAL A 341 -4.07 -31.54 3.21
C VAL A 341 -3.26 -30.54 4.04
N GLU A 342 -2.45 -31.04 4.95
CA GLU A 342 -1.64 -30.24 5.87
C GLU A 342 -0.18 -30.20 5.42
N SER A 343 0.33 -28.98 5.29
CA SER A 343 1.74 -28.70 4.99
C SER A 343 2.45 -28.21 6.25
N GLN A 344 3.74 -28.52 6.36
CA GLN A 344 4.63 -27.92 7.35
C GLN A 344 5.45 -26.79 6.71
N ASP A 345 6.16 -26.02 7.54
CA ASP A 345 7.14 -25.04 7.06
C ASP A 345 8.07 -25.70 6.03
N MET A 346 8.38 -24.98 4.95
CA MET A 346 9.17 -25.54 3.86
C MET A 346 10.60 -25.82 4.32
N VAL A 347 10.93 -27.10 4.45
CA VAL A 347 12.27 -27.55 4.87
C VAL A 347 13.19 -27.81 3.67
N SER A 348 12.65 -28.25 2.52
CA SER A 348 13.51 -28.58 1.36
C SER A 348 12.94 -28.20 0.00
N ALA A 349 11.72 -28.62 -0.34
CA ALA A 349 11.18 -28.43 -1.69
C ALA A 349 9.66 -28.25 -1.71
N ALA A 350 9.18 -27.57 -2.75
CA ALA A 350 7.76 -27.30 -3.00
C ALA A 350 6.85 -28.54 -3.08
N TRP A 351 7.42 -29.68 -3.49
CA TRP A 351 6.72 -30.97 -3.65
C TRP A 351 6.86 -31.89 -2.43
N ASP A 352 7.34 -31.37 -1.30
CA ASP A 352 7.41 -32.14 -0.06
C ASP A 352 6.01 -32.49 0.46
N THR A 353 5.05 -31.57 0.27
CA THR A 353 3.62 -31.81 0.42
C THR A 353 2.91 -31.62 -0.92
N GLN A 354 2.13 -32.62 -1.34
CA GLN A 354 1.37 -32.56 -2.58
C GLN A 354 -0.02 -33.18 -2.43
N PHE A 355 -0.99 -32.60 -3.12
CA PHE A 355 -2.32 -33.18 -3.34
C PHE A 355 -2.45 -33.59 -4.81
N TRP A 356 -3.08 -34.73 -5.11
CA TRP A 356 -3.33 -35.19 -6.46
C TRP A 356 -4.82 -35.47 -6.68
N LEU A 357 -5.32 -34.94 -7.80
CA LEU A 357 -6.52 -35.46 -8.46
C LEU A 357 -6.07 -36.60 -9.37
N TYR A 358 -6.46 -37.82 -9.03
CA TYR A 358 -6.01 -39.05 -9.70
C TYR A 358 -7.16 -39.71 -10.44
N PHE A 359 -7.01 -39.98 -11.73
CA PHE A 359 -8.05 -40.54 -12.62
C PHE A 359 -7.45 -41.61 -13.55
N PRO A 360 -7.01 -42.76 -12.99
CA PRO A 360 -6.22 -43.77 -13.72
C PRO A 360 -6.95 -44.42 -14.91
N ASP A 361 -8.28 -44.45 -14.88
CA ASP A 361 -9.07 -45.09 -15.92
C ASP A 361 -9.21 -44.24 -17.19
N THR A 362 -8.88 -42.95 -17.12
CA THR A 362 -9.00 -42.01 -18.26
C THR A 362 -7.73 -41.15 -18.42
N PRO A 363 -6.58 -41.73 -18.82
CA PRO A 363 -5.37 -40.95 -19.08
C PRO A 363 -5.57 -39.93 -20.19
N MET A 364 -4.96 -38.75 -20.02
CA MET A 364 -4.95 -37.66 -20.98
C MET A 364 -4.29 -38.03 -22.29
N LYS A 365 -4.84 -37.53 -23.41
CA LYS A 365 -4.23 -37.63 -24.73
C LYS A 365 -4.02 -36.24 -25.32
N GLU A 366 -2.88 -36.05 -25.98
CA GLU A 366 -2.58 -34.80 -26.69
C GLU A 366 -3.77 -34.36 -27.56
N GLY A 367 -4.22 -33.11 -27.37
CA GLY A 367 -5.33 -32.49 -28.08
C GLY A 367 -6.71 -32.58 -27.40
N ASP A 368 -6.86 -33.43 -26.37
CA ASP A 368 -8.07 -33.48 -25.54
C ASP A 368 -8.34 -32.09 -24.93
N SER A 369 -9.61 -31.69 -24.84
CA SER A 369 -9.98 -30.53 -24.02
C SER A 369 -10.13 -30.93 -22.56
N TRP A 370 -9.63 -30.12 -21.65
CA TRP A 370 -9.86 -30.28 -20.22
C TRP A 370 -10.58 -29.07 -19.64
N GLU A 371 -11.42 -29.32 -18.64
CA GLU A 371 -12.10 -28.31 -17.83
C GLU A 371 -11.96 -28.70 -16.36
N VAL A 372 -11.65 -27.75 -15.49
CA VAL A 372 -11.59 -27.94 -14.04
C VAL A 372 -12.45 -26.89 -13.36
N SER A 373 -13.20 -27.32 -12.35
CA SER A 373 -13.89 -26.46 -11.39
C SER A 373 -13.71 -27.07 -10.01
N MET A 374 -13.34 -26.28 -9.02
CA MET A 374 -13.26 -26.74 -7.63
C MET A 374 -13.40 -25.55 -6.70
N GLU A 375 -13.93 -25.80 -5.51
CA GLU A 375 -13.86 -24.84 -4.41
C GLU A 375 -12.59 -25.11 -3.62
N VAL A 376 -11.85 -24.04 -3.31
CA VAL A 376 -10.57 -24.10 -2.61
C VAL A 376 -10.49 -23.03 -1.51
N ARG A 377 -9.79 -23.35 -0.42
CA ARG A 377 -9.37 -22.39 0.62
C ARG A 377 -8.08 -22.88 1.29
N ALA A 378 -7.44 -22.00 2.04
CA ALA A 378 -6.38 -22.40 2.97
C ALA A 378 -6.48 -21.62 4.28
N ASP A 379 -5.82 -22.07 5.35
CA ASP A 379 -5.79 -21.32 6.62
C ASP A 379 -4.98 -20.02 6.50
N LYS A 380 -4.05 -19.94 5.53
CA LYS A 380 -3.28 -18.75 5.18
C LYS A 380 -3.28 -18.57 3.66
N GLU A 381 -3.36 -17.32 3.20
CA GLU A 381 -3.26 -16.99 1.78
C GLU A 381 -1.98 -17.58 1.18
N ALA A 382 -2.14 -18.30 0.08
CA ALA A 382 -1.06 -19.04 -0.55
C ALA A 382 -1.37 -19.26 -2.03
N SER A 383 -0.37 -19.72 -2.77
CA SER A 383 -0.56 -20.24 -4.12
C SER A 383 0.17 -21.56 -4.28
N ALA A 384 -0.34 -22.40 -5.17
CA ALA A 384 0.28 -23.67 -5.52
C ALA A 384 0.41 -23.78 -7.04
N GLY A 385 1.64 -24.03 -7.51
CA GLY A 385 1.86 -24.49 -8.87
C GLY A 385 1.30 -25.90 -9.06
N THR A 386 0.83 -26.21 -10.27
CA THR A 386 0.31 -27.54 -10.60
C THR A 386 1.20 -28.30 -11.57
N GLN A 387 1.16 -29.63 -11.50
CA GLN A 387 1.98 -30.53 -12.33
C GLN A 387 1.14 -31.68 -12.89
N THR A 388 1.52 -32.19 -14.05
CA THR A 388 0.94 -33.42 -14.63
C THR A 388 1.82 -34.60 -14.27
N HIS A 389 1.17 -35.70 -13.90
CA HIS A 389 1.81 -36.91 -13.43
C HIS A 389 1.23 -38.15 -14.12
N VAL A 390 2.05 -39.19 -14.25
CA VAL A 390 1.64 -40.57 -14.52
C VAL A 390 1.67 -41.33 -13.20
N GLY A 391 0.52 -41.42 -12.55
CA GLY A 391 0.31 -41.83 -11.17
C GLY A 391 0.82 -40.77 -10.18
N PRO A 392 0.26 -40.68 -8.97
CA PRO A 392 0.76 -39.80 -7.91
C PRO A 392 2.27 -39.97 -7.70
N GLY A 393 3.03 -38.87 -7.79
CA GLY A 393 4.49 -38.86 -7.68
C GLY A 393 5.28 -39.14 -8.98
N GLY A 394 4.64 -39.62 -10.06
CA GLY A 394 5.27 -39.83 -11.36
C GLY A 394 5.30 -38.58 -12.25
N TYR A 395 6.09 -37.57 -11.88
CA TYR A 395 6.14 -36.28 -12.59
C TYR A 395 6.47 -36.41 -14.08
N ILE A 396 5.72 -35.70 -14.94
CA ILE A 396 6.00 -35.60 -16.39
C ILE A 396 6.01 -34.16 -16.92
N HIS A 397 5.22 -33.25 -16.36
CA HIS A 397 5.12 -31.88 -16.86
C HIS A 397 4.80 -30.86 -15.77
N TRP A 398 5.36 -29.65 -15.90
CA TRP A 398 5.09 -28.51 -15.03
C TRP A 398 4.01 -27.63 -15.65
N ALA A 399 3.14 -27.02 -14.83
CA ALA A 399 2.01 -26.17 -15.23
C ALA A 399 0.86 -26.94 -15.89
N ALA A 400 0.22 -27.84 -15.15
CA ALA A 400 -0.87 -28.66 -15.69
C ALA A 400 -2.16 -27.87 -15.92
N ILE A 401 -2.72 -27.27 -14.86
CA ILE A 401 -3.94 -26.46 -14.92
C ILE A 401 -3.67 -25.00 -14.58
N GLY A 402 -2.41 -24.59 -14.52
CA GLY A 402 -1.98 -23.26 -14.07
C GLY A 402 -1.65 -23.21 -12.57
N THR A 403 -1.58 -22.00 -12.03
CA THR A 403 -1.38 -21.75 -10.61
C THR A 403 -2.74 -21.59 -9.94
N VAL A 404 -2.93 -22.23 -8.80
CA VAL A 404 -4.14 -22.08 -7.98
C VAL A 404 -3.82 -21.18 -6.81
N ASN A 405 -4.61 -20.12 -6.64
CA ASN A 405 -4.53 -19.23 -5.50
C ASN A 405 -5.53 -19.69 -4.43
N PHE A 406 -5.14 -19.59 -3.17
CA PHE A 406 -5.95 -19.91 -2.01
C PHE A 406 -6.08 -18.66 -1.14
N THR A 407 -7.30 -18.36 -0.72
CA THR A 407 -7.58 -17.37 0.32
C THR A 407 -8.09 -18.05 1.59
N THR A 408 -8.34 -17.27 2.64
CA THR A 408 -8.90 -17.78 3.91
C THR A 408 -10.39 -18.13 3.79
N GLU A 409 -11.04 -17.62 2.75
CA GLU A 409 -12.42 -17.93 2.38
C GLU A 409 -12.46 -18.98 1.26
N TRP A 410 -13.62 -19.62 1.10
CA TRP A 410 -13.83 -20.51 -0.03
C TRP A 410 -14.00 -19.73 -1.32
N GLU A 411 -13.18 -20.05 -2.32
CA GLU A 411 -13.27 -19.49 -3.65
C GLU A 411 -13.44 -20.58 -4.69
N THR A 412 -14.15 -20.25 -5.78
CA THR A 412 -14.27 -21.15 -6.93
C THR A 412 -13.11 -20.94 -7.88
N TYR A 413 -12.26 -21.95 -8.02
CA TYR A 413 -11.26 -22.03 -9.07
C TYR A 413 -11.87 -22.68 -10.31
N THR A 414 -11.77 -22.00 -11.47
CA THR A 414 -12.12 -22.59 -12.77
C THR A 414 -11.02 -22.37 -13.78
N ALA A 415 -10.74 -23.38 -14.59
CA ALA A 415 -9.83 -23.26 -15.73
C ALA A 415 -10.23 -24.24 -16.82
N SER A 416 -9.80 -23.97 -18.04
CA SER A 416 -9.96 -24.89 -19.16
C SER A 416 -8.80 -24.76 -20.13
N GLY A 417 -8.55 -25.80 -20.91
CA GLY A 417 -7.45 -25.81 -21.85
C GLY A 417 -7.40 -27.03 -22.74
N LYS A 418 -6.23 -27.24 -23.33
CA LYS A 418 -5.91 -28.39 -24.17
C LYS A 418 -4.78 -29.19 -23.54
N VAL A 419 -4.84 -30.51 -23.65
CA VAL A 419 -3.74 -31.39 -23.26
C VAL A 419 -2.62 -31.22 -24.28
N GLU A 420 -1.47 -30.72 -23.82
CA GLU A 420 -0.28 -30.57 -24.66
C GLU A 420 0.47 -31.91 -24.83
N ALA A 421 1.36 -31.97 -25.83
CA ALA A 421 2.19 -33.14 -26.07
C ALA A 421 2.98 -33.60 -24.82
N ALA A 422 3.40 -32.65 -23.99
CA ALA A 422 4.15 -32.91 -22.76
C ALA A 422 3.29 -33.50 -21.62
N MET A 423 1.97 -33.31 -21.67
CA MET A 423 1.00 -33.84 -20.70
C MET A 423 0.45 -35.21 -21.11
N ASN A 424 0.76 -35.66 -22.33
CA ASN A 424 0.25 -36.89 -22.89
C ASN A 424 0.56 -38.08 -21.96
N THR A 425 -0.40 -38.99 -21.81
CA THR A 425 -0.40 -40.13 -20.86
C THR A 425 -0.57 -39.77 -19.38
N GLY A 426 -0.62 -38.49 -19.01
CA GLY A 426 -0.89 -38.07 -17.64
C GLY A 426 -2.27 -38.51 -17.16
N ASP A 427 -2.34 -39.01 -15.93
CA ASP A 427 -3.58 -39.47 -15.28
C ASP A 427 -3.71 -38.90 -13.84
N ALA A 428 -2.86 -37.95 -13.48
CA ALA A 428 -2.94 -37.21 -12.23
C ALA A 428 -2.53 -35.74 -12.38
N ILE A 429 -3.21 -34.87 -11.62
CA ILE A 429 -2.88 -33.45 -11.48
C ILE A 429 -2.40 -33.22 -10.05
N ALA A 430 -1.15 -32.82 -9.88
CA ALA A 430 -0.55 -32.51 -8.59
C ALA A 430 -0.67 -31.01 -8.26
N PHE A 431 -0.87 -30.71 -6.99
CA PHE A 431 -0.78 -29.37 -6.40
C PHE A 431 0.43 -29.34 -5.46
N ASN A 432 1.35 -28.40 -5.68
CA ASN A 432 2.56 -28.25 -4.86
C ASN A 432 2.26 -27.38 -3.64
N LEU A 433 1.79 -28.01 -2.56
CA LEU A 433 1.27 -27.29 -1.38
C LEU A 433 2.38 -26.77 -0.45
N ASN A 434 3.63 -27.14 -0.70
CA ASN A 434 4.80 -26.58 -0.02
C ASN A 434 5.47 -25.45 -0.83
N ASP A 435 4.84 -24.94 -1.90
CA ASP A 435 5.25 -23.69 -2.57
C ASP A 435 5.17 -22.49 -1.60
N PHE A 436 4.28 -22.55 -0.61
CA PHE A 436 4.20 -21.60 0.48
C PHE A 436 5.20 -21.94 1.59
N GLN A 437 5.95 -20.94 2.07
CA GLN A 437 7.08 -21.16 2.99
C GLN A 437 6.68 -21.63 4.38
N ASN A 438 5.46 -21.29 4.83
CA ASN A 438 5.02 -21.53 6.19
C ASN A 438 4.01 -22.69 6.22
N ALA A 439 3.91 -23.37 7.35
CA ALA A 439 2.90 -24.40 7.59
C ALA A 439 1.49 -23.85 7.35
N ASN A 440 0.67 -24.64 6.66
CA ASN A 440 -0.66 -24.27 6.21
C ASN A 440 -1.56 -25.50 6.03
N LYS A 441 -2.89 -25.30 6.09
CA LYS A 441 -3.88 -26.33 5.75
C LYS A 441 -4.63 -25.91 4.50
N TYR A 442 -4.74 -26.82 3.55
CA TYR A 442 -5.40 -26.61 2.27
C TYR A 442 -6.65 -27.47 2.20
N TYR A 443 -7.73 -26.88 1.69
CA TYR A 443 -9.02 -27.55 1.59
C TYR A 443 -9.53 -27.51 0.17
N PHE A 444 -10.14 -28.62 -0.26
CA PHE A 444 -10.69 -28.80 -1.60
C PHE A 444 -12.07 -29.43 -1.51
N ASP A 445 -13.02 -28.92 -2.27
CA ASP A 445 -14.39 -29.42 -2.33
C ASP A 445 -15.03 -29.11 -3.69
N ASN A 446 -16.18 -29.70 -3.99
CA ASN A 446 -16.92 -29.52 -5.25
C ASN A 446 -16.04 -29.65 -6.50
N ILE A 447 -15.14 -30.63 -6.47
CA ILE A 447 -14.12 -30.89 -7.48
C ILE A 447 -14.75 -31.55 -8.71
N SER A 448 -14.58 -30.92 -9.86
CA SER A 448 -14.95 -31.42 -11.18
C SER A 448 -13.73 -31.30 -12.08
N PHE A 449 -13.33 -32.41 -12.70
CA PHE A 449 -12.32 -32.41 -13.76
C PHE A 449 -12.86 -33.21 -14.93
N LYS A 450 -13.00 -32.56 -16.08
CA LYS A 450 -13.57 -33.15 -17.27
C LYS A 450 -12.53 -33.25 -18.38
N LEU A 451 -12.53 -34.38 -19.08
CA LEU A 451 -11.81 -34.58 -20.33
C LEU A 451 -12.82 -34.74 -21.46
N ASN A 452 -12.71 -33.89 -22.50
CA ASN A 452 -13.66 -33.83 -23.61
C ASN A 452 -15.13 -33.72 -23.16
N GLY A 453 -15.37 -32.98 -22.06
CA GLY A 453 -16.69 -32.80 -21.46
C GLY A 453 -17.18 -33.97 -20.59
N VAL A 454 -16.38 -35.02 -20.41
CA VAL A 454 -16.69 -36.18 -19.56
C VAL A 454 -16.02 -36.04 -18.21
N GLU A 455 -16.80 -36.08 -17.13
CA GLU A 455 -16.31 -36.07 -15.74
C GLU A 455 -15.46 -37.31 -15.43
N VAL A 456 -14.27 -37.10 -14.88
CA VAL A 456 -13.34 -38.20 -14.51
C VAL A 456 -13.04 -38.28 -13.02
N ILE A 457 -13.56 -37.35 -12.22
CA ILE A 457 -13.46 -37.38 -10.75
C ILE A 457 -14.75 -37.92 -10.17
N ALA A 458 -14.66 -39.01 -9.40
CA ALA A 458 -15.76 -39.47 -8.55
C ALA A 458 -15.65 -38.82 -7.17
N ASN A 459 -16.79 -38.69 -6.49
CA ASN A 459 -16.91 -38.07 -5.16
C ASN A 459 -16.38 -36.62 -5.09
N GLY A 460 -16.57 -35.85 -6.17
CA GLY A 460 -16.10 -34.46 -6.26
C GLY A 460 -16.63 -33.53 -5.17
N ASN A 461 -17.86 -33.76 -4.72
CA ASN A 461 -18.52 -33.05 -3.61
C ASN A 461 -18.11 -33.53 -2.21
N CYS A 462 -17.18 -34.49 -2.12
CA CYS A 462 -16.64 -35.05 -0.87
C CYS A 462 -17.66 -35.67 0.10
N ASP A 463 -18.95 -35.76 -0.25
CA ASP A 463 -20.03 -36.19 0.65
C ASP A 463 -19.92 -37.65 1.12
N ASP A 464 -19.19 -38.51 0.40
CA ASP A 464 -18.82 -39.84 0.89
C ASP A 464 -17.44 -39.79 1.57
N PRO A 465 -17.35 -39.87 2.91
CA PRO A 465 -16.08 -39.82 3.62
C PRO A 465 -15.17 -41.03 3.33
N ASN A 466 -15.69 -42.09 2.70
CA ASN A 466 -14.91 -43.24 2.25
C ASN A 466 -14.52 -43.16 0.76
N GLY A 467 -15.03 -42.18 0.01
CA GLY A 467 -14.83 -42.01 -1.43
C GLY A 467 -13.54 -41.29 -1.79
N THR A 468 -12.37 -41.81 -1.40
CA THR A 468 -11.07 -41.15 -1.59
C THR A 468 -10.29 -41.63 -2.81
N ALA A 469 -10.88 -42.46 -3.67
CA ALA A 469 -10.18 -43.13 -4.76
C ALA A 469 -9.50 -42.15 -5.76
N ASN A 470 -10.10 -40.98 -5.97
CA ASN A 470 -9.55 -39.93 -6.85
C ASN A 470 -8.68 -38.90 -6.12
N PHE A 471 -8.51 -39.02 -4.79
CA PHE A 471 -7.86 -38.02 -3.95
C PHE A 471 -6.66 -38.63 -3.22
N VAL A 472 -5.46 -38.25 -3.62
CA VAL A 472 -4.22 -38.75 -3.02
C VAL A 472 -3.44 -37.56 -2.46
N ALA A 473 -2.86 -37.70 -1.28
CA ALA A 473 -2.03 -36.68 -0.65
C ALA A 473 -0.72 -37.27 -0.14
N LYS A 474 0.32 -36.44 -0.11
CA LYS A 474 1.60 -36.68 0.52
C LYS A 474 1.84 -35.52 1.46
N GLU A 475 1.95 -35.78 2.76
CA GLU A 475 2.18 -34.77 3.80
C GLU A 475 3.56 -35.04 4.44
N TYR A 476 4.46 -34.06 4.43
CA TYR A 476 5.78 -34.20 5.07
C TYR A 476 5.64 -34.27 6.61
N PRO A 477 6.40 -35.13 7.33
CA PRO A 477 7.52 -35.99 6.89
C PRO A 477 7.13 -37.40 6.41
N ALA A 478 5.85 -37.70 6.18
CA ALA A 478 5.43 -39.04 5.77
C ALA A 478 5.88 -39.37 4.33
N GLY A 479 6.49 -40.55 4.16
CA GLY A 479 7.14 -41.00 2.93
C GLY A 479 6.30 -41.98 2.12
N ALA A 480 5.24 -41.51 1.45
CA ALA A 480 4.59 -42.04 0.24
C ALA A 480 3.22 -41.34 0.07
N GLY A 481 2.73 -41.20 -1.16
CA GLY A 481 1.35 -40.73 -1.38
C GLY A 481 0.34 -41.74 -0.82
N SER A 482 -0.61 -41.26 -0.03
CA SER A 482 -1.72 -42.02 0.56
C SER A 482 -3.06 -41.41 0.17
N ALA A 483 -4.18 -42.10 0.44
CA ALA A 483 -5.50 -41.48 0.29
C ALA A 483 -5.56 -40.16 1.08
N ALA A 484 -6.07 -39.10 0.45
CA ALA A 484 -6.27 -37.81 1.12
C ALA A 484 -7.36 -37.94 2.20
N ARG A 485 -7.28 -37.09 3.23
CA ARG A 485 -8.27 -37.09 4.32
C ARG A 485 -9.49 -36.29 3.88
N ILE A 486 -10.68 -36.88 4.04
CA ILE A 486 -11.95 -36.16 4.01
C ILE A 486 -12.38 -35.94 5.45
N ILE A 487 -12.66 -34.68 5.80
CA ILE A 487 -13.17 -34.25 7.10
C ILE A 487 -14.60 -33.75 6.92
N ASP A 488 -15.45 -33.86 7.93
CA ASP A 488 -16.84 -33.39 7.96
C ASP A 488 -17.00 -31.98 8.56
N HIS A 489 -15.96 -31.53 9.27
CA HIS A 489 -15.85 -30.17 9.78
C HIS A 489 -14.39 -29.74 9.88
N TYR A 490 -14.16 -28.43 9.91
CA TYR A 490 -12.84 -27.86 10.22
C TYR A 490 -12.98 -26.61 11.08
N THR A 491 -11.92 -26.27 11.78
CA THR A 491 -11.87 -25.06 12.59
C THR A 491 -11.12 -23.96 11.86
N ILE A 492 -11.65 -22.75 11.90
CA ILE A 492 -10.95 -21.54 11.48
C ILE A 492 -10.53 -20.76 12.71
N GLU A 493 -9.33 -20.22 12.69
CA GLU A 493 -8.97 -19.15 13.62
C GLU A 493 -9.75 -17.91 13.20
N LEU A 494 -10.54 -17.37 14.13
CA LEU A 494 -11.11 -16.05 13.96
C LEU A 494 -9.99 -15.04 14.18
N PRO A 495 -9.80 -14.08 13.26
CA PRO A 495 -8.85 -13.00 13.47
C PRO A 495 -9.17 -12.36 14.81
N GLY A 496 -8.16 -12.27 15.69
CA GLY A 496 -8.30 -11.73 17.03
C GLY A 496 -9.09 -10.43 17.01
N GLY A 497 -10.33 -10.51 17.50
CA GLY A 497 -11.23 -9.38 17.67
C GLY A 497 -11.31 -8.44 16.48
N ASN A 498 -11.51 -8.88 15.23
CA ASN A 498 -11.84 -7.96 14.14
C ASN A 498 -13.24 -8.23 13.59
N THR A 499 -14.08 -7.21 13.49
CA THR A 499 -15.41 -7.25 12.88
C THR A 499 -15.39 -6.57 11.52
N PRO A 500 -15.84 -7.24 10.45
CA PRO A 500 -15.98 -6.61 9.14
C PRO A 500 -16.94 -5.43 9.21
N GLN A 501 -16.54 -4.29 8.65
CA GLN A 501 -17.42 -3.14 8.54
C GLN A 501 -18.54 -3.44 7.54
N THR A 502 -19.78 -3.08 7.90
CA THR A 502 -20.92 -3.21 6.98
C THR A 502 -20.75 -2.26 5.77
N PRO A 503 -21.44 -2.50 4.64
CA PRO A 503 -21.44 -1.56 3.51
C PRO A 503 -21.82 -0.14 3.92
N GLU A 504 -22.82 0.02 4.79
CA GLU A 504 -23.23 1.33 5.33
C GLU A 504 -22.14 1.98 6.16
N GLU A 505 -21.42 1.23 7.00
CA GLU A 505 -20.32 1.75 7.80
C GLU A 505 -19.13 2.21 6.94
N LYS A 506 -18.80 1.43 5.90
CA LYS A 506 -17.78 1.80 4.91
C LYS A 506 -18.21 3.07 4.17
N LYS A 507 -19.46 3.14 3.72
CA LYS A 507 -20.04 4.31 3.06
C LYS A 507 -19.98 5.54 3.96
N ASP A 508 -20.39 5.45 5.22
CA ASP A 508 -20.37 6.56 6.17
C ASP A 508 -18.94 7.05 6.45
N THR A 509 -18.00 6.12 6.61
CA THR A 509 -16.59 6.43 6.89
C THR A 509 -15.94 7.12 5.69
N LEU A 510 -16.15 6.60 4.48
CA LEU A 510 -15.62 7.19 3.26
C LEU A 510 -16.31 8.50 2.89
N THR A 511 -17.60 8.67 3.20
CA THR A 511 -18.32 9.94 3.05
C THR A 511 -17.66 11.04 3.89
N LYS A 512 -17.28 10.73 5.13
CA LYS A 512 -16.55 11.67 6.01
C LYS A 512 -15.15 11.97 5.49
N ALA A 513 -14.46 10.97 4.95
CA ALA A 513 -13.12 11.15 4.36
C ALA A 513 -13.17 12.08 3.13
N MET A 514 -14.12 11.86 2.22
CA MET A 514 -14.35 12.71 1.04
C MET A 514 -14.75 14.14 1.46
N ASP A 515 -15.66 14.28 2.43
CA ASP A 515 -16.08 15.59 2.96
C ASP A 515 -14.90 16.38 3.55
N ALA A 516 -14.06 15.73 4.37
CA ALA A 516 -12.88 16.35 4.96
C ALA A 516 -11.83 16.74 3.91
N TRP A 517 -11.64 15.89 2.90
CA TRP A 517 -10.74 16.15 1.78
C TRP A 517 -11.15 17.39 0.98
N ILE A 518 -12.41 17.44 0.54
CA ILE A 518 -12.95 18.57 -0.23
C ILE A 518 -12.93 19.85 0.62
N LYS A 519 -13.27 19.75 1.92
CA LYS A 519 -13.19 20.87 2.85
C LYS A 519 -11.79 21.45 2.91
N GLY A 520 -10.78 20.60 3.16
CA GLY A 520 -9.39 21.02 3.26
C GLY A 520 -8.87 21.67 1.97
N MET A 521 -9.25 21.13 0.81
CA MET A 521 -8.88 21.72 -0.49
C MET A 521 -9.51 23.11 -0.68
N MET A 522 -10.80 23.27 -0.38
CA MET A 522 -11.48 24.56 -0.50
C MET A 522 -10.95 25.59 0.52
N GLU A 523 -10.60 25.15 1.73
CA GLU A 523 -9.97 25.98 2.75
C GLU A 523 -8.58 26.46 2.31
N ALA A 524 -7.75 25.56 1.77
CA ALA A 524 -6.40 25.86 1.32
C ALA A 524 -6.36 26.90 0.19
N THR A 525 -7.41 26.93 -0.64
CA THR A 525 -7.53 27.82 -1.79
C THR A 525 -8.27 29.12 -1.48
N LYS A 526 -8.98 29.22 -0.35
CA LYS A 526 -9.62 30.46 0.17
C LYS A 526 -10.48 31.19 -0.87
N GLY A 527 -11.22 30.42 -1.69
CA GLY A 527 -12.09 30.97 -2.74
C GLY A 527 -11.39 31.51 -3.99
N LYS A 528 -10.06 31.39 -4.11
CA LYS A 528 -9.28 31.93 -5.24
C LYS A 528 -9.30 31.02 -6.48
N VAL A 529 -9.54 29.72 -6.29
CA VAL A 529 -9.66 28.74 -7.39
C VAL A 529 -11.14 28.57 -7.70
N VAL A 530 -11.58 29.18 -8.80
CA VAL A 530 -13.00 29.32 -9.16
C VAL A 530 -13.48 28.31 -10.19
N ALA A 531 -12.61 27.42 -10.66
CA ALA A 531 -12.98 26.34 -11.55
C ALA A 531 -12.21 25.06 -11.23
N TRP A 532 -12.91 23.93 -11.28
CA TRP A 532 -12.35 22.63 -10.91
C TRP A 532 -12.86 21.53 -11.82
N ASP A 533 -12.00 20.56 -12.11
CA ASP A 533 -12.46 19.20 -12.36
C ASP A 533 -12.97 18.64 -11.03
N ALA A 534 -14.28 18.61 -10.85
CA ALA A 534 -14.89 18.09 -9.65
C ALA A 534 -14.71 16.57 -9.61
N VAL A 535 -15.02 15.90 -10.72
CA VAL A 535 -14.80 14.46 -10.89
C VAL A 535 -14.02 14.23 -12.18
N ASN A 536 -12.93 13.48 -12.08
CA ASN A 536 -12.07 13.12 -13.20
C ASN A 536 -12.28 11.64 -13.59
N GLU A 537 -12.36 11.36 -14.88
CA GLU A 537 -12.32 10.02 -15.49
C GLU A 537 -13.28 9.02 -14.84
N ALA A 538 -14.55 9.42 -14.77
CA ALA A 538 -15.59 8.60 -14.17
C ALA A 538 -15.97 7.40 -15.03
N ILE A 539 -15.88 7.51 -16.37
CA ILE A 539 -16.44 6.53 -17.30
C ILE A 539 -15.38 5.51 -17.72
N SER A 540 -15.67 4.21 -17.62
CA SER A 540 -14.71 3.11 -17.87
C SER A 540 -14.37 2.92 -19.36
N GLY A 541 -15.29 3.27 -20.26
CA GLY A 541 -15.15 3.03 -21.69
C GLY A 541 -15.78 1.72 -22.18
N VAL A 542 -16.51 0.99 -21.31
CA VAL A 542 -17.18 -0.29 -21.65
C VAL A 542 -18.59 -0.30 -21.06
N ASP A 543 -19.56 -0.85 -21.80
CA ASP A 543 -20.92 -1.17 -21.33
C ASP A 543 -20.97 -2.67 -21.02
N ALA A 544 -20.51 -3.06 -19.83
CA ALA A 544 -20.44 -4.45 -19.40
C ALA A 544 -21.82 -4.97 -18.97
N ASN A 545 -22.68 -4.09 -18.45
CA ASN A 545 -24.00 -4.45 -17.96
C ASN A 545 -25.08 -4.47 -19.08
N GLY A 546 -24.77 -3.94 -20.27
CA GLY A 546 -25.63 -3.96 -21.47
C GLY A 546 -26.78 -2.96 -21.44
N ASP A 547 -26.72 -1.92 -20.61
CA ASP A 547 -27.80 -0.96 -20.43
C ASP A 547 -27.74 0.25 -21.39
N GLY A 548 -26.79 0.23 -22.32
CA GLY A 548 -26.66 1.19 -23.41
C GLY A 548 -25.91 2.47 -23.03
N ARG A 549 -25.18 2.47 -21.91
CA ARG A 549 -24.17 3.49 -21.57
C ARG A 549 -22.93 2.79 -21.01
N TYR A 550 -21.76 3.37 -21.25
CA TYR A 550 -20.55 2.91 -20.59
C TYR A 550 -20.67 3.05 -19.08
N ASP A 551 -20.22 2.01 -18.39
CA ASP A 551 -20.20 1.91 -16.94
C ASP A 551 -19.27 2.96 -16.34
N LEU A 552 -19.47 3.21 -15.05
CA LEU A 552 -18.44 3.91 -14.29
C LEU A 552 -17.23 3.00 -14.11
N GLN A 553 -16.07 3.62 -13.84
CA GLN A 553 -14.93 2.88 -13.32
C GLN A 553 -15.36 2.07 -12.08
N SER A 554 -14.70 0.95 -11.81
CA SER A 554 -14.98 0.09 -10.66
C SER A 554 -13.81 -0.85 -10.43
N ALA A 555 -13.71 -1.42 -9.23
CA ALA A 555 -12.80 -2.53 -8.96
C ALA A 555 -13.06 -3.73 -9.90
N GLU A 556 -14.31 -3.91 -10.37
CA GLU A 556 -14.68 -5.01 -11.26
C GLU A 556 -14.17 -4.85 -12.70
N ASN A 557 -13.91 -3.62 -13.15
CA ASN A 557 -13.52 -3.32 -14.53
C ASN A 557 -12.19 -2.54 -14.66
N GLY A 558 -11.47 -2.37 -13.55
CA GLY A 558 -10.19 -1.68 -13.49
C GLY A 558 -9.14 -2.41 -12.63
N ASP A 559 -8.13 -1.68 -12.17
CA ASP A 559 -7.07 -2.19 -11.29
C ASP A 559 -7.27 -1.70 -9.83
N PRO A 560 -7.87 -2.51 -8.93
CA PRO A 560 -8.07 -2.14 -7.52
C PRO A 560 -6.78 -2.17 -6.69
N ALA A 561 -5.67 -2.71 -7.20
CA ALA A 561 -4.38 -2.61 -6.53
C ALA A 561 -3.77 -1.21 -6.71
N ALA A 562 -3.92 -0.62 -7.91
CA ALA A 562 -3.40 0.70 -8.24
C ALA A 562 -4.35 1.86 -7.92
N ASN A 563 -5.67 1.63 -7.94
CA ASN A 563 -6.69 2.68 -7.86
C ASN A 563 -7.68 2.47 -6.71
N PHE A 564 -8.44 3.53 -6.38
CA PHE A 564 -9.51 3.47 -5.39
C PHE A 564 -10.82 4.00 -5.99
N TYR A 565 -11.85 3.17 -6.01
CA TYR A 565 -13.11 3.42 -6.72
C TYR A 565 -14.19 3.90 -5.76
N TRP A 566 -14.35 5.23 -5.63
CA TRP A 566 -15.29 5.84 -4.69
C TRP A 566 -16.75 5.39 -4.87
N GLN A 567 -17.18 5.24 -6.12
CA GLN A 567 -18.50 4.77 -6.53
C GLN A 567 -18.86 3.38 -6.02
N ASP A 568 -17.89 2.48 -5.85
CA ASP A 568 -18.13 1.12 -5.36
C ASP A 568 -18.61 1.12 -3.89
N TYR A 569 -18.26 2.17 -3.13
CA TYR A 569 -18.64 2.30 -1.72
C TYR A 569 -19.71 3.36 -1.48
N LEU A 570 -19.63 4.51 -2.16
CA LEU A 570 -20.56 5.61 -1.98
C LEU A 570 -21.83 5.42 -2.82
N GLY A 571 -21.77 4.64 -3.90
CA GLY A 571 -22.82 4.45 -4.89
C GLY A 571 -22.63 5.34 -6.11
N SER A 572 -23.00 4.83 -7.28
CA SER A 572 -22.76 5.43 -8.61
C SER A 572 -23.36 6.83 -8.81
N GLU A 573 -24.45 7.15 -8.10
CA GLU A 573 -25.05 8.49 -8.13
C GLU A 573 -24.51 9.39 -7.03
N ASP A 574 -24.51 8.89 -5.79
CA ASP A 574 -24.24 9.68 -4.59
C ASP A 574 -22.82 10.22 -4.55
N TYR A 575 -21.82 9.50 -5.08
CA TYR A 575 -20.43 9.96 -5.02
C TYR A 575 -20.23 11.28 -5.79
N VAL A 576 -20.78 11.42 -7.01
CA VAL A 576 -20.70 12.67 -7.79
C VAL A 576 -21.49 13.77 -7.10
N ARG A 577 -22.73 13.49 -6.70
CA ARG A 577 -23.60 14.47 -6.04
C ARG A 577 -22.95 15.02 -4.77
N LEU A 578 -22.31 14.16 -3.98
CA LEU A 578 -21.55 14.55 -2.79
C LEU A 578 -20.43 15.52 -3.15
N VAL A 579 -19.59 15.19 -4.13
CA VAL A 579 -18.45 16.03 -4.52
C VAL A 579 -18.91 17.43 -4.93
N PHE A 580 -19.91 17.52 -5.81
CA PHE A 580 -20.44 18.80 -6.30
C PHE A 580 -21.08 19.63 -5.18
N THR A 581 -21.86 18.98 -4.31
CA THR A 581 -22.53 19.64 -3.19
C THR A 581 -21.51 20.20 -2.19
N LYS A 582 -20.51 19.39 -1.79
CA LYS A 582 -19.49 19.77 -0.81
C LYS A 582 -18.53 20.81 -1.37
N ALA A 583 -18.15 20.71 -2.63
CA ALA A 583 -17.32 21.72 -3.30
C ALA A 583 -17.98 23.10 -3.23
N ARG A 584 -19.27 23.21 -3.59
CA ARG A 584 -20.02 24.49 -3.52
C ARG A 584 -20.20 24.97 -2.09
N GLN A 585 -20.52 24.07 -1.17
CA GLN A 585 -20.69 24.40 0.25
C GLN A 585 -19.41 25.04 0.81
N TYR A 586 -18.27 24.35 0.67
CA TYR A 586 -17.02 24.78 1.29
C TYR A 586 -16.37 25.94 0.56
N PHE A 587 -16.52 26.03 -0.77
CA PHE A 587 -16.10 27.23 -1.50
C PHE A 587 -16.78 28.49 -0.94
N LYS A 588 -18.08 28.43 -0.66
CA LYS A 588 -18.82 29.51 0.00
C LYS A 588 -18.33 29.76 1.43
N GLU A 589 -18.13 28.69 2.20
CA GLU A 589 -17.69 28.75 3.60
C GLU A 589 -16.34 29.49 3.72
N PHE A 590 -15.42 29.24 2.80
CA PHE A 590 -14.07 29.80 2.81
C PHE A 590 -13.91 31.06 1.94
N GLY A 591 -14.99 31.82 1.76
CA GLY A 591 -14.96 33.18 1.23
C GLY A 591 -15.13 33.31 -0.28
N GLY A 592 -15.33 32.20 -1.00
CA GLY A 592 -15.66 32.20 -2.42
C GLY A 592 -17.10 32.66 -2.68
N ASN A 593 -17.32 33.35 -3.79
CA ASN A 593 -18.66 33.73 -4.24
C ASN A 593 -19.28 32.60 -5.09
N PRO A 594 -20.36 31.92 -4.65
CA PRO A 594 -20.90 30.74 -5.32
C PRO A 594 -21.26 30.91 -6.80
N ALA A 595 -21.53 32.15 -7.26
CA ALA A 595 -21.82 32.44 -8.66
C ALA A 595 -20.60 32.24 -9.57
N ASP A 596 -19.40 32.40 -9.03
CA ASP A 596 -18.13 32.36 -9.76
C ASP A 596 -17.63 30.92 -9.92
N LEU A 597 -17.96 30.02 -8.98
CA LEU A 597 -17.50 28.63 -9.00
C LEU A 597 -18.11 27.83 -10.15
N LYS A 598 -17.25 27.26 -11.00
CA LYS A 598 -17.58 26.32 -12.08
C LYS A 598 -17.02 24.93 -11.78
N LEU A 599 -17.88 23.92 -11.80
CA LEU A 599 -17.51 22.53 -11.55
C LEU A 599 -17.72 21.69 -12.81
N PHE A 600 -16.65 21.01 -13.23
CA PHE A 600 -16.60 20.21 -14.45
C PHE A 600 -16.58 18.71 -14.11
N ILE A 601 -17.16 17.90 -14.99
CA ILE A 601 -16.75 16.50 -15.15
C ILE A 601 -15.70 16.47 -16.26
N ASN A 602 -14.53 15.90 -15.99
CA ASN A 602 -13.42 15.81 -16.95
C ASN A 602 -13.16 14.36 -17.35
N ASP A 603 -12.95 14.09 -18.64
CA ASP A 603 -12.67 12.73 -19.12
C ASP A 603 -11.87 12.72 -20.44
N TYR A 604 -11.20 11.59 -20.73
CA TYR A 604 -10.45 11.33 -21.97
C TYR A 604 -11.21 10.41 -22.92
N ASN A 605 -10.77 10.34 -24.17
CA ASN A 605 -11.41 9.57 -25.24
C ASN A 605 -12.86 9.99 -25.47
N LEU A 606 -13.21 11.26 -25.27
CA LEU A 606 -14.52 11.78 -25.67
C LEU A 606 -14.54 12.03 -27.19
N GLU A 607 -13.36 12.26 -27.75
CA GLU A 607 -13.02 12.49 -29.15
C GLU A 607 -12.82 11.19 -29.96
N SER A 608 -13.08 10.03 -29.37
CA SER A 608 -12.78 8.72 -29.94
C SER A 608 -13.63 8.39 -31.18
N TRP A 609 -12.96 7.94 -32.24
CA TRP A 609 -13.62 7.53 -33.48
C TRP A 609 -13.97 6.04 -33.50
N TRP A 610 -13.24 5.20 -32.77
CA TRP A 610 -13.40 3.73 -32.80
C TRP A 610 -14.67 3.24 -32.11
N ASP A 611 -15.23 4.05 -31.21
CA ASP A 611 -16.52 3.79 -30.54
C ASP A 611 -17.63 4.74 -31.00
N GLY A 612 -17.35 5.59 -32.01
CA GLY A 612 -18.29 6.61 -32.47
C GLY A 612 -18.73 7.59 -31.37
N ASN A 613 -17.77 8.06 -30.55
CA ASN A 613 -17.98 8.91 -29.38
C ASN A 613 -18.94 8.29 -28.33
N ALA A 614 -19.01 6.96 -28.22
CA ALA A 614 -19.89 6.29 -27.26
C ALA A 614 -19.57 6.69 -25.81
N LYS A 615 -18.29 6.93 -25.49
CA LYS A 615 -17.90 7.43 -24.15
C LYS A 615 -18.52 8.79 -23.84
N LEU A 616 -18.46 9.76 -24.77
CA LEU A 616 -19.14 11.05 -24.58
C LEU A 616 -20.66 10.90 -24.49
N LYS A 617 -21.28 10.11 -25.35
CA LYS A 617 -22.73 9.86 -25.29
C LYS A 617 -23.15 9.27 -23.95
N SER A 618 -22.31 8.42 -23.37
CA SER A 618 -22.52 7.82 -22.04
C SER A 618 -22.34 8.84 -20.93
N LEU A 619 -21.30 9.68 -21.01
CA LEU A 619 -21.08 10.77 -20.08
C LEU A 619 -22.27 11.74 -20.04
N LEU A 620 -22.84 12.11 -21.20
CA LEU A 620 -24.03 12.96 -21.26
C LEU A 620 -25.23 12.33 -20.53
N LYS A 621 -25.45 11.01 -20.70
CA LYS A 621 -26.50 10.28 -19.95
C LYS A 621 -26.21 10.23 -18.44
N TRP A 622 -24.96 10.07 -18.04
CA TRP A 622 -24.60 10.09 -16.62
C TRP A 622 -24.79 11.48 -15.99
N ILE A 623 -24.51 12.55 -16.73
CA ILE A 623 -24.83 13.92 -16.30
C ILE A 623 -26.34 14.08 -16.05
N GLU A 624 -27.20 13.58 -16.94
CA GLU A 624 -28.65 13.60 -16.73
C GLU A 624 -29.06 12.86 -15.44
N ILE A 625 -28.43 11.71 -15.15
CA ILE A 625 -28.67 10.93 -13.92
C ILE A 625 -28.22 11.70 -12.69
N TRP A 626 -27.01 12.26 -12.70
CA TRP A 626 -26.46 12.98 -11.54
C TRP A 626 -27.26 14.24 -11.22
N GLU A 627 -27.72 14.98 -12.23
CA GLU A 627 -28.54 16.20 -12.06
C GLU A 627 -30.03 15.92 -11.82
N ALA A 628 -30.49 14.67 -11.90
CA ALA A 628 -31.89 14.29 -11.71
C ALA A 628 -32.43 14.54 -10.28
N ASP A 629 -31.55 14.77 -9.30
CA ASP A 629 -31.93 15.15 -7.94
C ASP A 629 -32.49 16.60 -7.85
N GLY A 630 -32.28 17.41 -8.89
CA GLY A 630 -32.68 18.82 -8.94
C GLY A 630 -31.81 19.77 -8.12
N GLU A 631 -30.74 19.28 -7.49
CA GLU A 631 -29.81 20.07 -6.65
C GLU A 631 -28.40 20.08 -7.22
N THR A 632 -27.94 18.93 -7.71
CA THR A 632 -26.63 18.76 -8.33
C THR A 632 -26.60 19.53 -9.64
N LYS A 633 -25.60 20.42 -9.74
CA LYS A 633 -25.39 21.25 -10.92
C LYS A 633 -23.99 21.05 -11.45
N ILE A 634 -23.88 20.44 -12.62
CA ILE A 634 -22.65 20.30 -13.39
C ILE A 634 -22.60 21.49 -14.35
N ASP A 635 -21.61 22.38 -14.16
CA ASP A 635 -21.52 23.61 -14.97
C ASP A 635 -20.87 23.34 -16.33
N GLY A 636 -19.98 22.35 -16.42
CA GLY A 636 -19.19 22.11 -17.61
C GLY A 636 -18.72 20.68 -17.82
N ILE A 637 -18.24 20.42 -19.03
CA ILE A 637 -17.58 19.19 -19.45
C ILE A 637 -16.16 19.53 -19.90
N GLY A 638 -15.18 18.89 -19.27
CA GLY A 638 -13.79 18.89 -19.67
C GLY A 638 -13.52 17.71 -20.61
N THR A 639 -12.95 17.98 -21.77
CA THR A 639 -12.37 16.96 -22.64
C THR A 639 -10.86 17.07 -22.58
N GLN A 640 -10.19 16.01 -22.12
CA GLN A 640 -8.74 16.02 -21.94
C GLN A 640 -8.02 16.25 -23.28
N MET A 641 -8.48 15.61 -24.36
CA MET A 641 -7.88 15.75 -25.70
C MET A 641 -6.40 15.34 -25.77
N HIS A 642 -6.07 14.23 -25.11
CA HIS A 642 -4.79 13.54 -25.26
C HIS A 642 -4.67 12.85 -26.63
N VAL A 643 -4.39 13.62 -27.68
CA VAL A 643 -4.43 13.15 -29.07
C VAL A 643 -3.05 12.82 -29.61
N SER A 644 -2.99 12.01 -30.67
CA SER A 644 -1.80 11.90 -31.52
C SER A 644 -2.19 12.31 -32.94
N TYR A 645 -1.26 12.93 -33.67
CA TYR A 645 -1.37 12.99 -35.13
C TYR A 645 -1.04 11.62 -35.71
N ILE A 646 -1.92 11.09 -36.55
CA ILE A 646 -1.76 9.77 -37.18
C ILE A 646 -1.28 9.96 -38.61
N LEU A 647 -0.12 9.40 -38.97
CA LEU A 647 0.42 9.55 -40.33
C LEU A 647 -0.41 8.84 -41.40
N ASN A 648 -1.16 7.80 -41.01
CA ASN A 648 -2.18 7.21 -41.85
C ASN A 648 -3.34 8.20 -42.06
N GLU A 649 -3.43 8.76 -43.28
CA GLU A 649 -4.42 9.78 -43.64
C GLU A 649 -5.88 9.34 -43.42
N ALA A 650 -6.18 8.06 -43.64
CA ALA A 650 -7.55 7.55 -43.47
C ALA A 650 -7.97 7.52 -41.99
N ASP A 651 -7.06 7.11 -41.10
CA ASP A 651 -7.32 7.11 -39.66
C ASP A 651 -7.29 8.51 -39.06
N GLN A 652 -6.36 9.37 -39.52
CA GLN A 652 -6.34 10.79 -39.16
C GLN A 652 -7.67 11.46 -39.53
N LYS A 653 -8.21 11.16 -40.73
CA LYS A 653 -9.50 11.72 -41.14
C LYS A 653 -10.66 11.28 -40.24
N LYS A 654 -10.68 10.01 -39.82
CA LYS A 654 -11.70 9.52 -38.86
C LYS A 654 -11.59 10.24 -37.52
N GLN A 655 -10.38 10.50 -37.04
CA GLN A 655 -10.13 11.23 -35.81
C GLN A 655 -10.62 12.69 -35.91
N GLU A 656 -10.32 13.38 -37.02
CA GLU A 656 -10.84 14.72 -37.29
C GLU A 656 -12.37 14.76 -37.32
N ASP A 657 -13.01 13.79 -37.99
CA ASP A 657 -14.47 13.69 -38.07
C ASP A 657 -15.10 13.43 -36.70
N ALA A 658 -14.49 12.58 -35.87
CA ALA A 658 -14.95 12.30 -34.51
C ALA A 658 -14.74 13.49 -33.55
N ILE A 659 -13.68 14.29 -33.71
CA ILE A 659 -13.48 15.54 -32.95
C ILE A 659 -14.58 16.55 -33.30
N VAL A 660 -14.93 16.68 -34.58
CA VAL A 660 -16.03 17.56 -35.02
C VAL A 660 -17.37 17.09 -34.42
N GLU A 661 -17.63 15.78 -34.42
CA GLU A 661 -18.86 15.24 -33.82
C GLU A 661 -18.87 15.43 -32.30
N MET A 662 -17.75 15.20 -31.63
CA MET A 662 -17.59 15.48 -30.20
C MET A 662 -17.97 16.93 -29.86
N PHE A 663 -17.42 17.92 -30.58
CA PHE A 663 -17.75 19.32 -30.32
C PHE A 663 -19.24 19.64 -30.57
N LYS A 664 -19.87 19.03 -31.57
CA LYS A 664 -21.32 19.20 -31.78
C LYS A 664 -22.15 18.63 -30.61
N LEU A 665 -21.78 17.45 -30.11
CA LEU A 665 -22.45 16.83 -28.96
C LEU A 665 -22.23 17.64 -27.68
N LEU A 666 -21.01 18.13 -27.46
CA LEU A 666 -20.69 19.02 -26.33
C LEU A 666 -21.47 20.35 -26.41
N ALA A 667 -21.56 20.97 -27.59
CA ALA A 667 -22.39 22.15 -27.79
C ALA A 667 -23.87 21.90 -27.46
N GLN A 668 -24.42 20.77 -27.91
CA GLN A 668 -25.82 20.38 -27.65
C GLN A 668 -26.14 20.19 -26.16
N SER A 669 -25.14 19.86 -25.33
CA SER A 669 -25.32 19.68 -23.88
C SER A 669 -25.75 20.97 -23.15
N GLY A 670 -25.49 22.14 -23.75
CA GLY A 670 -25.70 23.45 -23.10
C GLY A 670 -24.72 23.75 -21.95
N LYS A 671 -23.77 22.86 -21.66
CA LYS A 671 -22.75 23.02 -20.62
C LYS A 671 -21.58 23.86 -21.11
N LEU A 672 -20.81 24.43 -20.18
CA LEU A 672 -19.49 24.98 -20.49
C LEU A 672 -18.59 23.87 -21.03
N VAL A 673 -17.75 24.17 -22.02
CA VAL A 673 -16.85 23.22 -22.66
C VAL A 673 -15.43 23.70 -22.47
N LYS A 674 -14.59 22.87 -21.88
CA LYS A 674 -13.15 23.11 -21.74
C LYS A 674 -12.38 22.00 -22.44
N ILE A 675 -11.41 22.36 -23.29
CA ILE A 675 -10.34 21.43 -23.63
C ILE A 675 -9.34 21.52 -22.48
N SER A 676 -9.23 20.49 -21.65
CA SER A 676 -8.60 20.58 -20.32
C SER A 676 -7.13 20.18 -20.32
N GLU A 677 -6.68 19.34 -21.24
CA GLU A 677 -5.34 18.73 -21.20
C GLU A 677 -4.75 18.48 -22.60
N LEU A 678 -4.94 19.42 -23.54
CA LEU A 678 -4.49 19.23 -24.92
C LEU A 678 -2.97 19.03 -24.97
N ASP A 679 -2.57 17.87 -25.47
CA ASP A 679 -1.21 17.58 -25.91
C ASP A 679 -1.26 16.65 -27.12
N MET A 680 -0.20 16.70 -27.94
CA MET A 680 -0.18 16.02 -29.22
C MET A 680 1.12 15.25 -29.44
N GLY A 681 1.02 13.92 -29.40
CA GLY A 681 2.04 13.02 -29.92
C GLY A 681 1.93 12.85 -31.43
N ILE A 682 2.77 11.98 -31.99
CA ILE A 682 2.66 11.57 -33.39
C ILE A 682 2.96 10.08 -33.54
N VAL A 683 2.14 9.38 -34.33
CA VAL A 683 2.21 7.92 -34.51
C VAL A 683 2.13 7.56 -36.00
N GLU A 684 2.76 6.45 -36.39
CA GLU A 684 2.66 5.95 -37.76
C GLU A 684 1.25 5.44 -38.09
N ASN A 685 0.67 4.68 -37.17
CA ASN A 685 -0.67 4.09 -37.30
C ASN A 685 -1.46 4.32 -36.01
N ALA A 686 -2.80 4.29 -36.09
CA ALA A 686 -3.66 4.42 -34.92
C ALA A 686 -3.28 3.38 -33.84
N PHE A 687 -3.25 3.82 -32.58
CA PHE A 687 -2.85 3.00 -31.42
C PHE A 687 -1.41 2.44 -31.48
N GLY A 688 -0.59 2.96 -32.40
CA GLY A 688 0.83 2.62 -32.50
C GLY A 688 1.69 3.33 -31.45
N ALA A 689 2.97 2.97 -31.40
CA ALA A 689 3.95 3.64 -30.55
C ALA A 689 4.20 5.08 -31.03
N GLY A 690 4.35 6.00 -30.07
CA GLY A 690 4.74 7.38 -30.32
C GLY A 690 6.12 7.51 -30.95
N ILE A 691 6.25 8.44 -31.90
CA ILE A 691 7.52 8.81 -32.51
C ILE A 691 8.22 9.77 -31.55
N ALA A 692 9.47 9.46 -31.21
CA ALA A 692 10.29 10.31 -30.35
C ALA A 692 10.53 11.69 -30.99
N ALA A 693 10.58 12.75 -30.18
CA ALA A 693 10.78 14.13 -30.61
C ALA A 693 12.02 14.30 -31.51
N THR A 694 13.11 13.57 -31.22
CA THR A 694 14.35 13.60 -32.01
C THR A 694 14.24 12.92 -33.39
N ALA A 695 13.17 12.16 -33.63
CA ALA A 695 12.92 11.42 -34.87
C ALA A 695 11.81 12.04 -35.73
N VAL A 696 11.15 13.09 -35.26
CA VAL A 696 10.12 13.81 -36.00
C VAL A 696 10.77 14.59 -37.14
N THR A 697 10.27 14.44 -38.36
CA THR A 697 10.71 15.22 -39.52
C THR A 697 10.00 16.58 -39.57
N GLU A 698 10.57 17.55 -40.29
CA GLU A 698 9.93 18.87 -40.46
C GLU A 698 8.52 18.78 -41.08
N GLU A 699 8.32 17.90 -42.08
CA GLU A 699 7.01 17.67 -42.69
C GLU A 699 5.99 17.15 -41.66
N GLN A 700 6.41 16.18 -40.84
CA GLN A 700 5.58 15.63 -39.76
C GLN A 700 5.24 16.70 -38.72
N HIS A 701 6.22 17.54 -38.38
CA HIS A 701 6.04 18.60 -37.41
C HIS A 701 5.08 19.70 -37.91
N HIS A 702 5.11 20.02 -39.21
CA HIS A 702 4.10 20.88 -39.84
C HIS A 702 2.71 20.25 -39.85
N LYS A 703 2.59 18.94 -40.08
CA LYS A 703 1.29 18.24 -39.99
C LYS A 703 0.69 18.29 -38.58
N MET A 704 1.52 18.16 -37.55
CA MET A 704 1.08 18.37 -36.16
C MET A 704 0.58 19.80 -35.95
N ALA A 705 1.28 20.81 -36.48
CA ALA A 705 0.86 22.20 -36.40
C ALA A 705 -0.52 22.44 -37.06
N GLU A 706 -0.75 21.89 -38.25
CA GLU A 706 -2.05 21.97 -38.92
C GLU A 706 -3.16 21.26 -38.14
N PHE A 707 -2.84 20.16 -37.45
CA PHE A 707 -3.83 19.46 -36.64
C PHE A 707 -4.19 20.24 -35.36
N TYR A 708 -3.22 20.88 -34.71
CA TYR A 708 -3.49 21.85 -33.64
C TYR A 708 -4.41 22.97 -34.11
N LYS A 709 -4.08 23.57 -35.26
CA LYS A 709 -4.88 24.60 -35.89
C LYS A 709 -6.31 24.12 -36.14
N PHE A 710 -6.48 22.94 -36.72
CA PHE A 710 -7.78 22.32 -36.98
C PHE A 710 -8.62 22.19 -35.69
N ILE A 711 -8.07 21.59 -34.63
CA ILE A 711 -8.77 21.35 -33.37
C ILE A 711 -9.28 22.67 -32.77
N ILE A 712 -8.39 23.66 -32.67
CA ILE A 712 -8.69 24.95 -32.03
C ILE A 712 -9.69 25.74 -32.87
N THR A 713 -9.52 25.79 -34.19
CA THR A 713 -10.49 26.43 -35.08
C THR A 713 -11.86 25.78 -34.96
N LYS A 714 -11.93 24.45 -34.90
CA LYS A 714 -13.21 23.73 -34.73
C LYS A 714 -13.86 23.95 -33.37
N TYR A 715 -13.08 24.11 -32.31
CA TYR A 715 -13.62 24.51 -31.01
C TYR A 715 -14.35 25.85 -31.10
N PHE A 716 -13.71 26.89 -31.65
CA PHE A 716 -14.33 28.21 -31.79
C PHE A 716 -15.50 28.23 -32.79
N GLU A 717 -15.43 27.44 -33.86
CA GLU A 717 -16.49 27.32 -34.88
C GLU A 717 -17.75 26.63 -34.34
N LEU A 718 -17.59 25.57 -33.55
CA LEU A 718 -18.68 24.65 -33.21
C LEU A 718 -19.23 24.85 -31.80
N ILE A 719 -18.41 25.30 -30.84
CA ILE A 719 -18.87 25.58 -29.48
C ILE A 719 -19.40 27.01 -29.42
N PRO A 720 -20.65 27.25 -28.98
CA PRO A 720 -21.19 28.61 -28.84
C PRO A 720 -20.36 29.45 -27.86
N ALA A 721 -20.17 30.74 -28.15
CA ALA A 721 -19.32 31.63 -27.33
C ALA A 721 -19.64 31.61 -25.82
N ALA A 722 -20.92 31.51 -25.45
CA ALA A 722 -21.34 31.43 -24.04
C ALA A 722 -20.98 30.10 -23.34
N GLN A 723 -20.65 29.06 -24.11
CA GLN A 723 -20.19 27.77 -23.62
C GLN A 723 -18.66 27.63 -23.67
N GLN A 724 -17.94 28.56 -24.31
CA GLN A 724 -16.49 28.47 -24.48
C GLN A 724 -15.74 28.84 -23.18
N TYR A 725 -15.47 27.86 -22.32
CA TYR A 725 -14.70 28.13 -21.09
C TYR A 725 -13.22 28.35 -21.38
N GLY A 726 -12.59 27.48 -22.17
CA GLY A 726 -11.15 27.56 -22.36
C GLY A 726 -10.48 26.36 -23.04
N ILE A 727 -9.20 26.54 -23.35
CA ILE A 727 -8.30 25.49 -23.85
C ILE A 727 -7.04 25.52 -23.01
N THR A 728 -6.64 24.39 -22.46
CA THR A 728 -5.38 24.23 -21.73
C THR A 728 -4.40 23.37 -22.54
N GLN A 729 -3.19 23.87 -22.78
CA GLN A 729 -2.07 23.05 -23.27
C GLN A 729 -1.44 22.33 -22.08
N TRP A 730 -1.48 20.99 -22.07
CA TRP A 730 -1.02 20.20 -20.91
C TRP A 730 0.49 20.18 -20.79
N CYS A 731 1.17 19.85 -21.90
CA CYS A 731 2.62 19.80 -21.98
C CYS A 731 3.12 21.11 -22.59
N THR A 732 3.72 22.00 -21.81
CA THR A 732 4.20 23.27 -22.38
C THR A 732 5.44 23.05 -23.23
N SER A 733 6.46 22.35 -22.72
CA SER A 733 7.63 21.94 -23.50
C SER A 733 7.66 20.43 -23.80
N ASP A 734 8.45 20.05 -24.80
CA ASP A 734 8.84 18.65 -25.03
C ASP A 734 9.54 18.03 -23.80
N PRO A 735 9.48 16.70 -23.64
CA PRO A 735 9.99 15.99 -22.48
C PRO A 735 11.47 16.35 -22.22
N GLY A 736 11.67 16.90 -21.01
CA GLY A 736 12.80 17.73 -20.60
C GLY A 736 12.36 18.91 -19.72
N GLY A 737 11.07 19.26 -19.72
CA GLY A 737 10.45 20.24 -18.81
C GLY A 737 9.52 19.61 -17.77
N SER A 738 9.77 19.98 -16.51
CA SER A 738 8.97 19.99 -15.27
C SER A 738 7.67 19.18 -15.09
N LEU A 739 6.79 19.02 -16.08
CA LEU A 739 5.53 18.27 -15.95
C LEU A 739 5.77 16.79 -16.23
N GLY A 740 5.62 15.95 -15.21
CA GLY A 740 5.87 14.50 -15.26
C GLY A 740 4.96 13.73 -16.23
N THR A 741 5.15 13.93 -17.53
CA THR A 741 4.45 13.29 -18.64
C THR A 741 5.06 11.92 -18.94
N GLY A 742 5.37 11.15 -17.89
CA GLY A 742 6.05 9.86 -18.00
C GLY A 742 5.33 8.88 -18.94
N TRP A 743 4.04 9.07 -19.18
CA TRP A 743 3.22 8.26 -20.09
C TRP A 743 3.42 8.59 -21.59
N ARG A 744 3.93 9.78 -21.96
CA ARG A 744 4.37 10.18 -23.32
C ARG A 744 5.87 10.49 -23.38
N GLY A 745 6.66 9.75 -22.59
CA GLY A 745 8.08 9.98 -22.43
C GLY A 745 8.84 10.01 -23.76
N GLY A 746 9.46 11.14 -24.08
CA GLY A 746 10.28 11.32 -25.29
C GLY A 746 9.55 11.79 -26.54
N GLU A 747 8.22 11.94 -26.52
CA GLU A 747 7.40 12.39 -27.67
C GLU A 747 7.36 13.93 -27.84
N PRO A 748 7.07 14.48 -29.03
CA PRO A 748 7.07 15.93 -29.34
C PRO A 748 5.83 16.70 -28.84
N VAL A 749 5.42 16.50 -27.59
CA VAL A 749 4.12 16.96 -27.04
C VAL A 749 4.01 18.46 -26.74
N GLY A 750 5.14 19.18 -26.69
CA GLY A 750 5.19 20.60 -26.34
C GLY A 750 4.94 21.55 -27.50
N LEU A 751 4.50 22.77 -27.17
CA LEU A 751 4.54 23.92 -28.10
C LEU A 751 5.95 24.53 -28.15
N TRP A 752 6.75 24.26 -27.12
CA TRP A 752 8.16 24.58 -27.04
C TRP A 752 9.03 23.32 -27.01
N ASP A 753 10.27 23.42 -27.47
CA ASP A 753 11.27 22.39 -27.30
C ASP A 753 11.84 22.36 -25.86
N VAL A 754 12.73 21.41 -25.57
CA VAL A 754 13.39 21.27 -24.25
C VAL A 754 14.18 22.51 -23.80
N ASN A 755 14.58 23.37 -24.73
CA ASN A 755 15.30 24.62 -24.45
C ASN A 755 14.38 25.84 -24.43
N TYR A 756 13.06 25.63 -24.43
CA TYR A 756 12.03 26.67 -24.53
C TYR A 756 12.08 27.47 -25.85
N GLY A 757 12.60 26.88 -26.92
CA GLY A 757 12.44 27.38 -28.29
C GLY A 757 11.04 27.08 -28.82
N ARG A 758 10.38 28.03 -29.48
CA ARG A 758 9.06 27.80 -30.09
C ARG A 758 9.19 26.79 -31.23
N LYS A 759 8.20 25.90 -31.36
CA LYS A 759 8.11 24.89 -32.43
C LYS A 759 7.04 25.27 -33.46
N HIS A 760 6.95 24.59 -34.61
CA HIS A 760 5.85 24.84 -35.57
C HIS A 760 4.45 24.64 -34.98
N THR A 761 4.31 23.75 -33.98
CA THR A 761 3.05 23.54 -33.24
C THR A 761 2.61 24.80 -32.49
N TYR A 762 3.54 25.66 -32.05
CA TYR A 762 3.23 27.00 -31.52
C TYR A 762 2.50 27.86 -32.55
N ALA A 763 3.00 27.88 -33.80
CA ALA A 763 2.38 28.63 -34.89
C ALA A 763 0.98 28.08 -35.21
N GLY A 764 0.84 26.75 -35.33
CA GLY A 764 -0.46 26.11 -35.54
C GLY A 764 -1.47 26.43 -34.43
N PHE A 765 -1.02 26.42 -33.17
CA PHE A 765 -1.85 26.80 -32.03
C PHE A 765 -2.29 28.27 -32.12
N ALA A 766 -1.36 29.19 -32.37
CA ALA A 766 -1.64 30.62 -32.51
C ALA A 766 -2.57 30.94 -33.68
N ASP A 767 -2.37 30.31 -34.83
CA ASP A 767 -3.22 30.51 -36.02
C ASP A 767 -4.63 29.94 -35.80
N GLY A 768 -4.75 28.83 -35.07
CA GLY A 768 -6.04 28.30 -34.62
C GLY A 768 -6.78 29.27 -33.69
N LEU A 769 -6.08 29.85 -32.71
CA LEU A 769 -6.66 30.88 -31.81
C LEU A 769 -7.13 32.12 -32.58
N GLN A 770 -6.40 32.50 -33.62
CA GLN A 770 -6.72 33.65 -34.46
C GLN A 770 -7.86 33.39 -35.46
N GLY A 771 -8.22 32.13 -35.70
CA GLY A 771 -9.19 31.74 -36.72
C GLY A 771 -8.71 31.96 -38.16
N LYS A 772 -7.39 31.81 -38.39
CA LYS A 772 -6.75 31.89 -39.72
C LYS A 772 -6.75 30.56 -40.47
#